data_AF-A0A2E6EJ50-F1
#
_entry.id   AF-A0A2E6EJ50-F1
#
_cell.length_a   1.000
_cell.length_b   1.000
_cell.length_c   1.000
_cell.angle_alpha   90.00
_cell.angle_beta   90.00
_cell.angle_gamma   90.00
#
_symmetry.space_group_name_H-M   'P 1'
#
loop_
_entity.id
_entity.type
_entity.pdbx_description
1 polymer ?
#
loop_
_entity_poly.entity_id
_entity_poly.type
_entity_poly.pdbx_seq_one_letter_code
_entity_poly.pdbx_strand_id
1 'polypeptide(L)'
;MSADHPSKRPRADRESPTAGSPTALCWADRAIFAAIVCAPLAVGTVHPASWLTLAGLTFVAWALTLLGSNQLRWPNPLSSALLIASGATVLLPLVPLPPELLEWVSPKAAEAWARGLPGTQLSESWGVAHRAPGPGYFAVLRWCTAAAFFLLCWQRAGSASFRQRALTWVLTSGSLAILVCGVQTALESNSVLGLYEPISAFRDPLRATFINENHWAAFVGMILLVSVGELLHARDHGLASALLFSLSLVALVMLLIMNSRSGVLGAAVGLGVVITLHSLHRARNTAVPSWHAVLGIGASLIIIGASLSFLLVVEKAKTDPVSGLGLELMSEEPRMHQLPDGLTLAKAHFISGVGVGGFLDAFPEFRTGAGRDLAFQPEVLPLKLLTESGLLLGPLLFGLLIGLIISSLWQGFQHSKLAGAAAALCSLFVHEQADFASYTGGVLLTAALLLAVLQGQGHARPAGSRSQWLLLAGLLTSVVISTPTLPHWDLRADLNRAQLDPSTEHSDLDELAARLWPHHPSSFVLAQELGKRFAAAGATERAFSWLNRAMLLAPQHPDPHLMTSRLLRALGAQSQARIEFKLALADASPLDLRRLLEELLSSWSDTEAVLSALPRERPELPGLMAEFAIWRADPRRAELARAAFERHPEDPRSGYVHARTLMESGRHEEALTLTLKFLKERPISDGMELRLLHVLWGCGERAWAAERLAEVLLRQKHRSADAYLTLATWRLALGQPDRARVAIRHARRGDSSTAARALLLLADLEQDDGEASLALGLMRQARHLDPSLTDAWLKEVRLLDRLKRRNEARELLQQVPASQLENNELSLLRQELGPLPSPQGSPTSGTTRPVATDPGTYKATEEPNNDNLKTTNPTGERR
;
A
#
# COMPACT_ATOMS: atom_id res chain seq x y z
N MET A 1 -76.41 30.96 54.37
CA MET A 1 -75.04 31.01 54.91
C MET A 1 -74.12 30.36 53.90
N SER A 2 -73.56 31.17 53.00
CA SER A 2 -72.51 30.82 52.05
C SER A 2 -71.15 31.18 52.64
N ALA A 3 -70.13 30.37 52.39
CA ALA A 3 -68.74 30.74 52.63
C ALA A 3 -67.91 30.42 51.39
N ASP A 4 -67.21 31.47 50.96
CA ASP A 4 -66.39 31.65 49.76
C ASP A 4 -65.26 30.62 49.56
N HIS A 5 -65.08 30.22 48.30
CA HIS A 5 -63.82 29.66 47.79
C HIS A 5 -63.19 30.66 46.81
N PRO A 6 -61.87 30.98 46.93
CA PRO A 6 -61.24 32.01 46.14
C PRO A 6 -61.01 31.55 44.69
N SER A 7 -61.39 32.42 43.76
CA SER A 7 -61.24 32.28 42.33
C SER A 7 -59.75 32.22 41.92
N LYS A 8 -59.38 31.11 41.27
CA LYS A 8 -58.08 30.95 40.60
C LYS A 8 -57.98 32.00 39.48
N ARG A 9 -57.00 32.90 39.60
CA ARG A 9 -56.62 33.82 38.52
C ARG A 9 -56.30 33.03 37.24
N PRO A 10 -56.78 33.46 36.07
CA PRO A 10 -56.40 32.85 34.81
C PRO A 10 -54.89 33.02 34.62
N ARG A 11 -54.17 31.91 34.44
CA ARG A 11 -52.77 31.93 33.99
C ARG A 11 -52.78 32.65 32.65
N ALA A 12 -52.14 33.81 32.59
CA ALA A 12 -51.86 34.51 31.35
C ALA A 12 -51.30 33.52 30.33
N ASP A 13 -51.94 33.46 29.17
CA ASP A 13 -51.50 32.72 27.99
C ASP A 13 -50.05 33.11 27.73
N ARG A 14 -49.13 32.22 28.12
CA ARG A 14 -47.72 32.32 27.71
C ARG A 14 -47.75 32.25 26.18
N GLU A 15 -47.40 33.36 25.57
CA GLU A 15 -47.13 33.52 24.14
C GLU A 15 -46.59 32.20 23.57
N SER A 16 -47.35 31.64 22.65
CA SER A 16 -46.97 30.42 21.96
C SER A 16 -45.59 30.64 21.35
N PRO A 17 -44.60 29.78 21.66
CA PRO A 17 -43.24 29.96 21.17
C PRO A 17 -43.27 30.03 19.65
N THR A 18 -42.88 31.19 19.11
CA THR A 18 -42.82 31.52 17.68
C THR A 18 -42.35 30.32 16.87
N ALA A 19 -43.23 29.71 16.05
CA ALA A 19 -42.90 28.51 15.30
C ALA A 19 -41.60 28.68 14.51
N GLY A 20 -40.65 27.76 14.70
CA GLY A 20 -39.34 27.81 14.04
C GLY A 20 -39.45 27.83 12.51
N SER A 21 -38.44 28.40 11.83
CA SER A 21 -38.47 28.61 10.38
C SER A 21 -38.32 27.30 9.60
N PRO A 22 -39.37 26.84 8.86
CA PRO A 22 -39.29 25.61 8.06
C PRO A 22 -38.33 25.75 6.87
N THR A 23 -38.13 26.96 6.36
CA THR A 23 -37.18 27.23 5.26
C THR A 23 -35.74 27.01 5.72
N ALA A 24 -35.39 27.42 6.94
CA ALA A 24 -34.05 27.18 7.50
C ALA A 24 -33.74 25.68 7.61
N LEU A 25 -34.72 24.87 8.06
CA LEU A 25 -34.56 23.42 8.13
C LEU A 25 -34.41 22.75 6.75
N CYS A 26 -35.05 23.29 5.71
CA CYS A 26 -34.88 22.80 4.35
C CYS A 26 -33.46 23.05 3.83
N TRP A 27 -32.89 24.23 4.09
CA TRP A 27 -31.51 24.54 3.75
C TRP A 27 -30.49 23.71 4.54
N ALA A 28 -30.76 23.44 5.81
CA ALA A 28 -29.95 22.52 6.61
C ALA A 28 -29.91 21.11 5.99
N ASP A 29 -31.06 20.56 5.59
CA ASP A 29 -31.15 19.26 4.91
C ASP A 29 -30.35 19.24 3.60
N ARG A 30 -30.38 20.32 2.80
CA ARG A 30 -29.57 20.45 1.57
C ARG A 30 -28.07 20.46 1.84
N ALA A 31 -27.64 21.15 2.90
CA ALA A 31 -26.24 21.19 3.29
C ALA A 31 -25.75 19.83 3.82
N ILE A 32 -26.57 19.08 4.55
CA ILE A 32 -26.28 17.69 4.95
C ILE A 32 -26.12 16.80 3.72
N PHE A 33 -27.04 16.90 2.76
CA PHE A 33 -26.94 16.17 1.50
C PHE A 33 -25.65 16.49 0.75
N ALA A 34 -25.31 17.77 0.61
CA ALA A 34 -24.07 18.21 -0.04
C ALA A 34 -22.84 17.64 0.67
N ALA A 35 -22.78 17.67 2.01
CA ALA A 35 -21.67 17.11 2.77
C ALA A 35 -21.48 15.60 2.51
N ILE A 36 -22.58 14.82 2.49
CA ILE A 36 -22.52 13.37 2.25
C ILE A 36 -22.13 13.02 0.82
N VAL A 37 -22.53 13.80 -0.18
CA VAL A 37 -22.15 13.58 -1.58
C VAL A 37 -20.72 14.02 -1.84
N CYS A 38 -20.31 15.18 -1.32
CA CYS A 38 -18.96 15.70 -1.53
C CYS A 38 -17.88 14.91 -0.78
N ALA A 39 -18.20 14.32 0.37
CA ALA A 39 -17.20 13.62 1.20
C ALA A 39 -16.43 12.49 0.48
N PRO A 40 -17.08 11.53 -0.21
CA PRO A 40 -16.35 10.52 -0.99
C PRO A 40 -15.72 11.10 -2.26
N LEU A 41 -16.31 12.12 -2.88
CA LEU A 41 -15.83 12.71 -4.14
C LEU A 41 -14.62 13.62 -3.98
N ALA A 42 -14.46 14.29 -2.83
CA ALA A 42 -13.34 15.17 -2.52
C ALA A 42 -12.06 14.39 -2.14
N VAL A 43 -11.68 13.44 -3.01
CA VAL A 43 -10.56 12.50 -2.82
C VAL A 43 -10.73 11.67 -1.53
N GLY A 44 -11.94 11.15 -1.29
CA GLY A 44 -12.30 10.47 -0.03
C GLY A 44 -12.23 11.37 1.22
N THR A 45 -11.94 12.66 1.07
CA THR A 45 -11.65 13.60 2.15
C THR A 45 -10.47 13.16 3.00
N VAL A 46 -9.31 12.93 2.38
CA VAL A 46 -8.04 12.67 3.10
C VAL A 46 -7.25 13.95 3.37
N HIS A 47 -7.51 15.04 2.65
CA HIS A 47 -6.77 16.29 2.74
C HIS A 47 -7.42 17.32 3.68
N PRO A 48 -6.64 18.21 4.33
CA PRO A 48 -7.17 19.28 5.17
C PRO A 48 -8.17 20.21 4.48
N ALA A 49 -7.93 20.56 3.22
CA ALA A 49 -8.82 21.44 2.45
C ALA A 49 -10.23 20.81 2.27
N SER A 50 -10.28 19.50 1.98
CA SER A 50 -11.55 18.77 1.90
C SER A 50 -12.28 18.78 3.24
N TRP A 51 -11.56 18.55 4.35
CA TRP A 51 -12.14 18.58 5.70
C TRP A 51 -12.65 19.96 6.11
N LEU A 52 -11.92 21.04 5.80
CA LEU A 52 -12.36 22.41 6.05
C LEU A 52 -13.65 22.75 5.28
N THR A 53 -13.74 22.29 4.03
CA THR A 53 -14.95 22.46 3.22
C THR A 53 -16.15 21.75 3.85
N LEU A 54 -15.97 20.50 4.28
CA LEU A 54 -17.03 19.74 4.97
C LEU A 54 -17.37 20.31 6.35
N ALA A 55 -16.39 20.83 7.08
CA ALA A 55 -16.61 21.54 8.33
C ALA A 55 -17.50 22.76 8.10
N GLY A 56 -17.18 23.60 7.11
CA GLY A 56 -17.98 24.75 6.73
C GLY A 56 -19.44 24.39 6.41
N LEU A 57 -19.66 23.38 5.56
CA LEU A 57 -21.00 22.88 5.25
C LEU A 57 -21.75 22.40 6.50
N THR A 58 -21.07 21.66 7.37
CA THR A 58 -21.64 21.10 8.60
C THR A 58 -22.04 22.20 9.58
N PHE A 59 -21.18 23.18 9.83
CA PHE A 59 -21.47 24.28 10.75
C PHE A 59 -22.57 25.20 10.24
N VAL A 60 -22.62 25.48 8.94
CA VAL A 60 -23.73 26.21 8.32
C VAL A 60 -25.05 25.46 8.50
N ALA A 61 -25.06 24.15 8.22
CA ALA A 61 -26.24 23.31 8.42
C ALA A 61 -26.71 23.26 9.88
N TRP A 62 -25.77 23.25 10.82
CA TRP A 62 -26.07 23.28 12.24
C TRP A 62 -26.65 24.62 12.69
N ALA A 63 -26.06 25.74 12.28
CA ALA A 63 -26.60 27.08 12.54
C ALA A 63 -28.03 27.23 12.00
N LEU A 64 -28.28 26.78 10.77
CA LEU A 64 -29.63 26.76 10.17
C LEU A 64 -30.62 25.88 10.96
N THR A 65 -30.14 24.77 11.51
CA THR A 65 -30.96 23.89 12.36
C THR A 65 -31.33 24.56 13.70
N LEU A 66 -30.38 25.28 14.31
CA LEU A 66 -30.63 26.04 15.55
C LEU A 66 -31.61 27.19 15.32
N LEU A 67 -31.59 27.84 14.15
CA LEU A 67 -32.53 28.89 13.77
C LEU A 67 -33.92 28.33 13.41
N GLY A 68 -33.98 27.12 12.85
CA GLY A 68 -35.21 26.50 12.39
C GLY A 68 -35.94 25.66 13.45
N SER A 69 -35.28 25.28 14.55
CA SER A 69 -35.84 24.37 15.55
C SER A 69 -35.93 25.00 16.94
N ASN A 70 -37.13 24.99 17.52
CA ASN A 70 -37.37 25.41 18.91
C ASN A 70 -37.18 24.27 19.93
N GLN A 71 -37.07 23.03 19.46
CA GLN A 71 -36.97 21.85 20.32
C GLN A 71 -35.70 21.08 19.99
N LEU A 72 -34.64 21.53 20.64
CA LEU A 72 -33.33 20.90 20.55
C LEU A 72 -33.23 19.78 21.57
N ARG A 73 -32.49 18.71 21.25
CA ARG A 73 -32.50 17.45 22.03
C ARG A 73 -31.08 16.98 22.31
N TRP A 74 -30.79 16.48 23.51
CA TRP A 74 -29.49 15.82 23.73
C TRP A 74 -29.48 14.41 23.12
N PRO A 75 -28.34 13.91 22.63
CA PRO A 75 -28.21 12.50 22.27
C PRO A 75 -28.52 11.59 23.46
N ASN A 76 -28.75 10.31 23.18
CA ASN A 76 -28.87 9.34 24.26
C ASN A 76 -27.57 9.27 25.10
N PRO A 77 -27.62 8.77 26.35
CA PRO A 77 -26.45 8.76 27.23
C PRO A 77 -25.25 8.02 26.64
N LEU A 78 -25.48 6.93 25.90
CA LEU A 78 -24.43 6.14 25.27
C LEU A 78 -23.70 6.93 24.17
N SER A 79 -24.44 7.60 23.29
CA SER A 79 -23.87 8.45 22.23
C SER A 79 -23.16 9.67 22.82
N SER A 80 -23.72 10.25 23.88
CA SER A 80 -23.10 11.37 24.60
C SER A 80 -21.79 10.94 25.26
N ALA A 81 -21.76 9.77 25.89
CA ALA A 81 -20.55 9.21 26.47
C ALA A 81 -19.48 8.93 25.42
N LEU A 82 -19.85 8.40 24.25
CA LEU A 82 -18.91 8.21 23.13
C LEU A 82 -18.34 9.56 22.67
N LEU A 83 -19.18 10.57 22.45
CA LEU A 83 -18.73 11.90 22.03
C LEU A 83 -17.77 12.51 23.05
N ILE A 84 -18.10 12.44 24.35
CA ILE A 84 -17.25 12.98 25.41
C ILE A 84 -15.92 12.23 25.48
N ALA A 85 -15.94 10.89 25.49
CA ALA A 85 -14.73 10.07 25.57
C ALA A 85 -13.82 10.23 24.34
N SER A 86 -14.41 10.30 23.14
CA SER A 86 -13.65 10.51 21.90
C SER A 86 -13.10 11.94 21.81
N GLY A 87 -13.86 12.93 22.25
CA GLY A 87 -13.39 14.31 22.37
C GLY A 87 -12.26 14.45 23.38
N ALA A 88 -12.37 13.80 24.54
CA ALA A 88 -11.31 13.77 25.55
C ALA A 88 -10.02 13.16 25.00
N THR A 89 -10.13 12.08 24.23
CA THR A 89 -8.99 11.41 23.59
C THR A 89 -8.28 12.30 22.57
N VAL A 90 -9.01 13.13 21.83
CA VAL A 90 -8.44 14.00 20.80
C VAL A 90 -7.92 15.32 21.39
N LEU A 91 -8.65 15.92 22.35
CA LEU A 91 -8.38 17.26 22.86
C LEU A 91 -7.40 17.27 24.04
N LEU A 92 -7.53 16.34 25.00
CA LEU A 92 -6.72 16.38 26.23
C LEU A 92 -5.21 16.24 25.96
N PRO A 93 -4.74 15.35 25.05
CA PRO A 93 -3.31 15.23 24.78
C PRO A 93 -2.67 16.50 24.19
N LEU A 94 -3.48 17.41 23.63
CA LEU A 94 -3.02 18.68 23.03
C LEU A 94 -3.03 19.85 24.01
N VAL A 95 -3.49 19.66 25.25
CA VAL A 95 -3.44 20.70 26.28
C VAL A 95 -1.98 20.90 26.69
N PRO A 96 -1.44 22.13 26.61
CA PRO A 96 -0.10 22.42 27.12
C PRO A 96 -0.05 22.22 28.63
N LEU A 97 0.97 21.50 29.10
CA LEU A 97 1.22 21.18 30.50
C LEU A 97 2.61 21.67 30.90
N PRO A 98 2.81 22.10 32.16
CA PRO A 98 4.14 22.34 32.69
C PRO A 98 4.95 21.02 32.72
N PRO A 99 6.29 21.08 32.65
CA PRO A 99 7.15 19.89 32.51
C PRO A 99 6.89 18.80 33.57
N GLU A 100 6.66 19.19 34.83
CA GLU A 100 6.44 18.24 35.93
C GLU A 100 5.12 17.46 35.74
N LEU A 101 4.07 18.14 35.26
CA LEU A 101 2.79 17.49 34.99
C LEU A 101 2.85 16.66 33.70
N LEU A 102 3.60 17.13 32.70
CA LEU A 102 3.82 16.36 31.47
C LEU A 102 4.58 15.07 31.75
N GLU A 103 5.62 15.11 32.60
CA GLU A 103 6.38 13.93 33.02
C GLU A 103 5.48 12.92 33.73
N TRP A 104 4.52 13.38 34.54
CA TRP A 104 3.56 12.50 35.19
C TRP A 104 2.53 11.90 34.21
N VAL A 105 1.97 12.70 33.30
CA VAL A 105 0.93 12.25 32.35
C VAL A 105 1.51 11.37 31.24
N SER A 106 2.66 11.77 30.69
CA SER A 106 3.30 11.13 29.54
C SER A 106 4.83 11.30 29.64
N PRO A 107 5.52 10.45 30.43
CA PRO A 107 6.98 10.54 30.64
C PRO A 107 7.77 10.57 29.32
N LYS A 108 7.33 9.78 28.35
CA LYS A 108 7.95 9.71 27.01
C LYS A 108 7.79 11.01 26.22
N ALA A 109 6.62 11.66 26.31
CA ALA A 109 6.44 12.98 25.71
C ALA A 109 7.34 14.02 26.39
N ALA A 110 7.41 14.01 27.73
CA ALA A 110 8.34 14.86 28.47
C ALA A 110 9.79 14.63 28.04
N GLU A 111 10.23 13.38 27.88
CA GLU A 111 11.58 13.02 27.40
C GLU A 111 11.85 13.60 25.99
N ALA A 112 10.88 13.55 25.08
CA ALA A 112 11.03 14.16 23.76
C ALA A 112 11.17 15.69 23.85
N TRP A 113 10.32 16.37 24.65
CA TRP A 113 10.37 17.81 24.84
C TRP A 113 11.66 18.27 25.54
N ALA A 114 12.06 17.59 26.62
CA ALA A 114 13.27 17.88 27.39
C ALA A 114 14.54 17.72 26.55
N ARG A 115 14.55 16.75 25.64
CA ARG A 115 15.66 16.56 24.69
C ARG A 115 15.60 17.53 23.51
N GLY A 116 14.69 18.51 23.48
CA GLY A 116 14.55 19.52 22.42
C GLY A 116 15.87 20.24 22.09
N LEU A 117 15.88 20.95 20.95
CA LEU A 117 17.03 21.67 20.37
C LEU A 117 18.06 22.16 21.41
N PRO A 118 19.28 21.57 21.45
CA PRO A 118 20.34 22.02 22.35
C PRO A 118 20.61 23.51 22.14
N GLY A 119 20.55 24.31 23.22
CA GLY A 119 20.76 25.76 23.16
C GLY A 119 19.51 26.60 22.90
N THR A 120 18.32 26.00 22.84
CA THR A 120 17.04 26.75 22.80
C THR A 120 16.32 26.70 24.14
N GLN A 121 15.56 27.75 24.47
CA GLN A 121 14.71 27.79 25.67
C GLN A 121 13.50 26.83 25.59
N LEU A 122 13.36 26.06 24.51
CA LEU A 122 12.23 25.16 24.29
C LEU A 122 12.20 23.99 25.28
N SER A 123 13.35 23.59 25.84
CA SER A 123 13.42 22.52 26.86
C SER A 123 12.76 22.90 28.20
N GLU A 124 12.55 24.18 28.47
CA GLU A 124 11.90 24.70 29.70
C GLU A 124 10.44 25.14 29.46
N SER A 125 9.95 24.98 28.23
CA SER A 125 8.62 25.43 27.83
C SER A 125 7.52 24.42 28.17
N TRP A 126 6.28 24.90 28.22
CA TRP A 126 5.11 24.03 28.36
C TRP A 126 4.99 23.13 27.13
N GLY A 127 4.89 21.81 27.37
CA GLY A 127 4.78 20.81 26.32
C GLY A 127 3.40 20.15 26.30
N VAL A 128 3.12 19.38 25.25
CA VAL A 128 1.86 18.62 25.13
C VAL A 128 2.13 17.12 25.23
N ALA A 129 1.17 16.35 25.75
CA ALA A 129 1.28 14.89 25.90
C ALA A 129 1.23 14.15 24.55
N HIS A 130 0.65 14.77 23.52
CA HIS A 130 0.56 14.24 22.17
C HIS A 130 1.96 14.09 21.53
N ARG A 131 2.27 12.92 20.95
CA ARG A 131 3.59 12.63 20.38
C ARG A 131 3.89 13.33 19.06
N ALA A 132 2.84 13.62 18.30
CA ALA A 132 2.88 14.39 17.05
C ALA A 132 1.76 15.45 16.97
N PRO A 133 1.92 16.62 17.64
CA PRO A 133 0.84 17.60 17.75
C PRO A 133 0.27 18.08 16.42
N GLY A 134 1.08 18.17 15.36
CA GLY A 134 0.63 18.51 14.00
C GLY A 134 -0.53 17.62 13.51
N PRO A 135 -0.30 16.29 13.37
CA PRO A 135 -1.37 15.32 13.13
C PRO A 135 -2.53 15.38 14.12
N GLY A 136 -2.25 15.67 15.40
CA GLY A 136 -3.25 15.82 16.45
C GLY A 136 -4.25 16.95 16.17
N TYR A 137 -3.80 18.13 15.76
CA TYR A 137 -4.69 19.23 15.37
C TYR A 137 -5.54 18.89 14.14
N PHE A 138 -5.00 18.12 13.21
CA PHE A 138 -5.80 17.59 12.10
C PHE A 138 -6.86 16.59 12.60
N ALA A 139 -6.55 15.76 13.59
CA ALA A 139 -7.53 14.90 14.25
C ALA A 139 -8.64 15.72 14.96
N VAL A 140 -8.32 16.88 15.57
CA VAL A 140 -9.32 17.80 16.13
C VAL A 140 -10.29 18.27 15.06
N LEU A 141 -9.81 18.73 13.91
CA LEU A 141 -10.67 19.16 12.79
C LEU A 141 -11.64 18.03 12.38
N ARG A 142 -11.12 16.81 12.19
CA ARG A 142 -11.91 15.65 11.80
C ARG A 142 -12.96 15.29 12.85
N TRP A 143 -12.55 15.20 14.11
CA TRP A 143 -13.45 14.87 15.22
C TRP A 143 -14.53 15.94 15.40
N CYS A 144 -14.18 17.23 15.43
CA CYS A 144 -15.17 18.30 15.57
C CYS A 144 -16.17 18.30 14.41
N THR A 145 -15.70 18.08 13.18
CA THR A 145 -16.57 17.98 12.00
C THR A 145 -17.52 16.79 12.11
N ALA A 146 -16.99 15.60 12.42
CA ALA A 146 -17.80 14.38 12.56
C ALA A 146 -18.79 14.46 13.74
N ALA A 147 -18.37 15.01 14.87
CA ALA A 147 -19.21 15.21 16.06
C ALA A 147 -20.33 16.22 15.78
N ALA A 148 -20.01 17.37 15.18
CA ALA A 148 -21.01 18.36 14.78
C ALA A 148 -22.00 17.77 13.77
N PHE A 149 -21.50 17.02 12.78
CA PHE A 149 -22.30 16.37 11.76
C PHE A 149 -23.22 15.29 12.34
N PHE A 150 -22.72 14.45 13.24
CA PHE A 150 -23.50 13.46 13.96
C PHE A 150 -24.62 14.13 14.79
N LEU A 151 -24.28 15.14 15.59
CA LEU A 151 -25.24 15.87 16.44
C LEU A 151 -26.33 16.55 15.60
N LEU A 152 -25.94 17.17 14.49
CA LEU A 152 -26.86 17.75 13.52
C LEU A 152 -27.82 16.70 12.96
N CYS A 153 -27.29 15.60 12.42
CA CYS A 153 -28.10 14.53 11.86
C CYS A 153 -29.00 13.88 12.92
N TRP A 154 -28.51 13.78 14.16
CA TRP A 154 -29.28 13.28 15.30
C TRP A 154 -30.50 14.15 15.59
N GLN A 155 -30.34 15.49 15.61
CA GLN A 155 -31.48 16.41 15.81
C GLN A 155 -32.57 16.14 14.78
N ARG A 156 -32.16 15.96 13.51
CA ARG A 156 -33.05 15.77 12.37
C ARG A 156 -33.66 14.37 12.31
N ALA A 157 -32.94 13.36 12.80
CA ALA A 157 -33.34 11.95 12.80
C ALA A 157 -34.59 11.63 13.64
N GLY A 158 -35.12 12.58 14.43
CA GLY A 158 -36.44 12.44 15.04
C GLY A 158 -37.57 12.33 14.02
N SER A 159 -37.42 12.96 12.85
CA SER A 159 -38.41 12.90 11.78
C SER A 159 -38.25 11.64 10.93
N ALA A 160 -39.34 10.89 10.75
CA ALA A 160 -39.36 9.73 9.86
C ALA A 160 -39.04 10.10 8.41
N SER A 161 -39.47 11.27 7.94
CA SER A 161 -39.20 11.74 6.58
C SER A 161 -37.72 12.08 6.38
N PHE A 162 -37.05 12.62 7.40
CA PHE A 162 -35.60 12.84 7.34
C PHE A 162 -34.85 11.52 7.29
N ARG A 163 -35.22 10.53 8.12
CA ARG A 163 -34.56 9.20 8.12
C ARG A 163 -34.61 8.55 6.75
N GLN A 164 -35.76 8.59 6.08
CA GLN A 164 -35.89 8.06 4.73
C GLN A 164 -35.01 8.82 3.73
N ARG A 165 -35.06 10.17 3.75
CA ARG A 165 -34.20 10.99 2.88
C ARG A 165 -32.71 10.71 3.11
N ALA A 166 -32.29 10.56 4.36
CA ALA A 166 -30.91 10.27 4.74
C ALA A 166 -30.40 8.97 4.11
N LEU A 167 -31.20 7.89 4.15
CA LEU A 167 -30.84 6.64 3.47
C LEU A 167 -30.74 6.82 1.95
N THR A 168 -31.68 7.58 1.34
CA THR A 168 -31.60 7.94 -0.09
C THR A 168 -30.34 8.76 -0.42
N TRP A 169 -29.93 9.66 0.46
CA TRP A 169 -28.71 10.47 0.28
C TRP A 169 -27.44 9.60 0.31
N VAL A 170 -27.36 8.64 1.22
CA VAL A 170 -26.26 7.65 1.25
C VAL A 170 -26.21 6.87 -0.06
N LEU A 171 -27.34 6.37 -0.54
CA LEU A 171 -27.41 5.63 -1.81
C LEU A 171 -27.04 6.51 -3.01
N THR A 172 -27.47 7.78 -3.02
CA THR A 172 -27.14 8.73 -4.10
C THR A 172 -25.64 9.04 -4.12
N SER A 173 -25.05 9.26 -2.94
CA SER A 173 -23.60 9.47 -2.79
C SER A 173 -22.81 8.24 -3.27
N GLY A 174 -23.23 7.04 -2.87
CA GLY A 174 -22.66 5.77 -3.32
C GLY A 174 -22.73 5.58 -4.83
N SER A 175 -23.91 5.75 -5.42
CA SER A 175 -24.11 5.64 -6.88
C SER A 175 -23.25 6.62 -7.66
N LEU A 176 -23.13 7.87 -7.20
CA LEU A 176 -22.31 8.87 -7.88
C LEU A 176 -20.82 8.54 -7.78
N ALA A 177 -20.34 8.10 -6.62
CA ALA A 177 -18.95 7.71 -6.47
C ALA A 177 -18.60 6.47 -7.32
N ILE A 178 -19.51 5.49 -7.40
CA ILE A 178 -19.37 4.29 -8.25
C ILE A 178 -19.33 4.70 -9.74
N LEU A 179 -20.22 5.59 -10.16
CA LEU A 179 -20.25 6.11 -11.53
C LEU A 179 -18.93 6.82 -11.88
N VAL A 180 -18.44 7.68 -10.98
CA VAL A 180 -17.16 8.38 -11.17
C VAL A 180 -16.02 7.37 -11.31
N CYS A 181 -15.94 6.37 -10.44
CA CYS A 181 -14.94 5.30 -10.53
C CYS A 181 -15.02 4.56 -11.88
N GLY A 182 -16.22 4.22 -12.33
CA GLY A 182 -16.44 3.57 -13.64
C GLY A 182 -15.97 4.44 -14.82
N VAL A 183 -16.30 5.73 -14.80
CA VAL A 183 -15.85 6.70 -15.82
C VAL A 183 -14.34 6.85 -15.82
N GLN A 184 -13.71 7.02 -14.65
CA GLN A 184 -12.26 7.17 -14.55
C GLN A 184 -11.51 5.92 -15.02
N THR A 185 -12.05 4.74 -14.68
CA THR A 185 -11.51 3.46 -15.13
C THR A 185 -11.64 3.33 -16.65
N ALA A 186 -12.78 3.68 -17.23
CA ALA A 186 -12.99 3.65 -18.68
C ALA A 186 -12.12 4.65 -19.45
N LEU A 187 -11.75 5.78 -18.84
CA LEU A 187 -10.88 6.80 -19.43
C LEU A 187 -9.39 6.55 -19.19
N GLU A 188 -9.01 5.50 -18.46
CA GLU A 188 -7.62 5.24 -18.07
C GLU A 188 -6.91 6.47 -17.49
N SER A 189 -7.63 7.31 -16.73
CA SER A 189 -7.09 8.53 -16.13
C SER A 189 -6.15 8.21 -14.96
N ASN A 190 -4.90 8.69 -14.99
CA ASN A 190 -3.95 8.51 -13.89
C ASN A 190 -4.22 9.43 -12.70
N SER A 191 -5.09 10.42 -12.86
CA SER A 191 -5.49 11.36 -11.82
C SER A 191 -6.92 11.13 -11.33
N VAL A 192 -7.14 11.41 -10.04
CA VAL A 192 -8.45 11.46 -9.39
C VAL A 192 -9.20 12.69 -9.90
N LEU A 193 -10.34 12.48 -10.55
CA LEU A 193 -11.18 13.51 -11.17
C LEU A 193 -10.48 14.42 -12.20
N GLY A 194 -9.31 14.03 -12.72
CA GLY A 194 -8.51 14.93 -13.57
C GLY A 194 -7.73 16.00 -12.79
N LEU A 195 -7.85 16.04 -11.46
CA LEU A 195 -7.39 17.16 -10.63
C LEU A 195 -6.25 16.78 -9.67
N TYR A 196 -6.17 15.51 -9.27
CA TYR A 196 -5.22 15.07 -8.24
C TYR A 196 -4.47 13.83 -8.69
N GLU A 197 -3.15 13.93 -8.80
CA GLU A 197 -2.27 12.79 -9.08
C GLU A 197 -1.75 12.20 -7.76
N PRO A 198 -2.10 10.95 -7.43
CA PRO A 198 -1.56 10.32 -6.24
C PRO A 198 -0.06 10.07 -6.40
N ILE A 199 0.68 10.31 -5.31
CA ILE A 199 2.15 10.20 -5.24
C ILE A 199 2.62 8.76 -5.48
N SER A 200 1.78 7.79 -5.16
CA SER A 200 1.99 6.37 -5.48
C SER A 200 1.07 5.98 -6.61
N ALA A 201 1.64 5.46 -7.71
CA ALA A 201 0.86 4.93 -8.83
C ALA A 201 -0.19 3.93 -8.34
N PHE A 202 -1.43 4.07 -8.79
CA PHE A 202 -2.48 3.07 -8.57
C PHE A 202 -1.96 1.72 -9.08
N ARG A 203 -1.81 0.75 -8.19
CA ARG A 203 -1.47 -0.63 -8.60
C ARG A 203 -2.69 -1.36 -9.16
N ASP A 204 -3.89 -0.83 -8.93
CA ASP A 204 -5.15 -1.53 -9.17
C ASP A 204 -5.91 -1.00 -10.39
N PRO A 205 -6.66 -1.89 -11.07
CA PRO A 205 -7.44 -1.52 -12.25
C PRO A 205 -8.61 -0.58 -11.94
N LEU A 206 -9.08 -0.50 -10.69
CA LEU A 206 -10.22 0.32 -10.30
C LEU A 206 -9.75 1.66 -9.70
N ARG A 207 -9.85 2.71 -10.51
CA ARG A 207 -9.41 4.06 -10.14
C ARG A 207 -10.57 4.85 -9.53
N ALA A 208 -10.70 4.74 -8.22
CA ALA A 208 -11.76 5.37 -7.45
C ALA A 208 -11.36 6.76 -6.92
N THR A 209 -12.34 7.48 -6.34
CA THR A 209 -12.10 8.75 -5.64
C THR A 209 -11.35 8.57 -4.31
N PHE A 210 -11.20 7.34 -3.83
CA PHE A 210 -10.40 7.03 -2.65
C PHE A 210 -9.02 6.55 -3.12
N ILE A 211 -7.98 7.12 -2.53
CA ILE A 211 -6.59 6.75 -2.85
C ILE A 211 -6.28 5.31 -2.39
N ASN A 212 -6.93 4.86 -1.32
CA ASN A 212 -6.73 3.54 -0.72
C ASN A 212 -7.94 2.63 -1.01
N GLU A 213 -7.66 1.44 -1.55
CA GLU A 213 -8.64 0.41 -1.91
C GLU A 213 -9.51 -0.06 -0.73
N ASN A 214 -8.94 -0.16 0.47
CA ASN A 214 -9.64 -0.61 1.66
C ASN A 214 -10.66 0.42 2.14
N HIS A 215 -10.34 1.71 2.03
CA HIS A 215 -11.28 2.78 2.37
C HIS A 215 -12.47 2.78 1.41
N TRP A 216 -12.22 2.55 0.13
CA TRP A 216 -13.28 2.39 -0.85
C TRP A 216 -14.12 1.13 -0.61
N ALA A 217 -13.48 0.00 -0.30
CA ALA A 217 -14.18 -1.24 -0.01
C ALA A 217 -15.13 -1.09 1.19
N ALA A 218 -14.69 -0.45 2.27
CA ALA A 218 -15.58 -0.14 3.39
C ALA A 218 -16.76 0.77 2.98
N PHE A 219 -16.51 1.81 2.19
CA PHE A 219 -17.56 2.70 1.70
C PHE A 219 -18.59 1.96 0.85
N VAL A 220 -18.16 1.25 -0.19
CA VAL A 220 -19.03 0.46 -1.08
C VAL A 220 -19.75 -0.65 -0.31
N GLY A 221 -19.10 -1.26 0.69
CA GLY A 221 -19.72 -2.22 1.60
C GLY A 221 -20.91 -1.62 2.35
N MET A 222 -20.81 -0.38 2.83
CA MET A 222 -21.96 0.30 3.44
C MET A 222 -23.07 0.58 2.42
N ILE A 223 -22.71 1.01 1.19
CA ILE A 223 -23.70 1.28 0.12
C ILE A 223 -24.48 0.00 -0.23
N LEU A 224 -23.77 -1.12 -0.42
CA LEU A 224 -24.36 -2.44 -0.66
C LEU A 224 -25.40 -2.81 0.41
N LEU A 225 -25.07 -2.60 1.67
CA LEU A 225 -25.93 -3.04 2.77
C LEU A 225 -27.15 -2.14 2.97
N VAL A 226 -27.00 -0.83 2.74
CA VAL A 226 -28.14 0.09 2.70
C VAL A 226 -29.04 -0.22 1.50
N SER A 227 -28.48 -0.50 0.31
CA SER A 227 -29.27 -0.77 -0.90
C SER A 227 -30.03 -2.09 -0.79
N VAL A 228 -29.40 -3.14 -0.24
CA VAL A 228 -30.06 -4.42 0.05
C VAL A 228 -31.16 -4.24 1.10
N GLY A 229 -30.91 -3.45 2.15
CA GLY A 229 -31.92 -3.17 3.16
C GLY A 229 -33.17 -2.47 2.60
N GLU A 230 -32.99 -1.46 1.75
CA GLU A 230 -34.08 -0.78 1.05
C GLU A 230 -34.78 -1.70 0.05
N LEU A 231 -34.04 -2.53 -0.68
CA LEU A 231 -34.60 -3.50 -1.62
C LEU A 231 -35.51 -4.53 -0.93
N LEU A 232 -35.09 -5.04 0.24
CA LEU A 232 -35.89 -5.98 1.03
C LEU A 232 -37.17 -5.35 1.60
N HIS A 233 -37.20 -4.02 1.75
CA HIS A 233 -38.37 -3.30 2.24
C HIS A 233 -39.28 -2.80 1.10
N ALA A 234 -38.80 -2.74 -0.13
CA ALA A 234 -39.58 -2.27 -1.27
C ALA A 234 -40.85 -3.12 -1.44
N ARG A 235 -42.02 -2.47 -1.41
CA ARG A 235 -43.32 -3.13 -1.59
C ARG A 235 -43.62 -3.43 -3.05
N ASP A 236 -43.10 -2.61 -3.96
CA ASP A 236 -43.36 -2.68 -5.39
C ASP A 236 -42.10 -3.09 -6.15
N HIS A 237 -42.20 -4.07 -7.04
CA HIS A 237 -41.10 -4.57 -7.87
C HIS A 237 -40.88 -3.73 -9.16
N GLY A 238 -41.10 -2.41 -9.07
CA GLY A 238 -40.94 -1.48 -10.19
C GLY A 238 -39.48 -1.03 -10.44
N LEU A 239 -39.33 0.07 -11.19
CA LEU A 239 -38.03 0.64 -11.57
C LEU A 239 -37.11 0.90 -10.36
N ALA A 240 -37.65 1.39 -9.23
CA ALA A 240 -36.86 1.67 -8.04
C ALA A 240 -36.18 0.40 -7.48
N SER A 241 -36.90 -0.73 -7.44
CA SER A 241 -36.37 -2.02 -6.99
C SER A 241 -35.32 -2.56 -7.96
N ALA A 242 -35.52 -2.39 -9.27
CA ALA A 242 -34.53 -2.73 -10.28
C ALA A 242 -33.24 -1.91 -10.11
N LEU A 243 -33.35 -0.59 -9.89
CA LEU A 243 -32.19 0.28 -9.65
C LEU A 243 -31.44 -0.09 -8.37
N LEU A 244 -32.16 -0.38 -7.28
CA LEU A 244 -31.54 -0.83 -6.02
C LEU A 244 -30.84 -2.19 -6.18
N PHE A 245 -31.44 -3.12 -6.92
CA PHE A 245 -30.82 -4.40 -7.24
C PHE A 245 -29.55 -4.22 -8.08
N SER A 246 -29.60 -3.43 -9.15
CA SER A 246 -28.44 -3.11 -9.98
C SER A 246 -27.33 -2.45 -9.18
N LEU A 247 -27.64 -1.48 -8.32
CA LEU A 247 -26.66 -0.84 -7.44
C LEU A 247 -26.02 -1.85 -6.49
N SER A 248 -26.81 -2.73 -5.88
CA SER A 248 -26.31 -3.78 -4.98
C SER A 248 -25.39 -4.75 -5.73
N LEU A 249 -25.75 -5.17 -6.94
CA LEU A 249 -24.95 -6.06 -7.76
C LEU A 249 -23.61 -5.42 -8.15
N VAL A 250 -23.65 -4.17 -8.62
CA VAL A 250 -22.43 -3.42 -9.00
C VAL A 250 -21.52 -3.24 -7.78
N ALA A 251 -22.07 -2.83 -6.63
CA ALA A 251 -21.32 -2.67 -5.39
C ALA A 251 -20.65 -3.99 -4.96
N LEU A 252 -21.36 -5.12 -5.03
CA LEU A 252 -20.82 -6.43 -4.71
C LEU A 252 -19.68 -6.84 -5.66
N VAL A 253 -19.87 -6.67 -6.98
CA VAL A 253 -18.83 -6.98 -7.98
C VAL A 253 -17.59 -6.12 -7.75
N MET A 254 -17.75 -4.82 -7.49
CA MET A 254 -16.61 -3.94 -7.20
C MET A 254 -15.84 -4.39 -5.96
N LEU A 255 -16.52 -4.78 -4.87
CA LEU A 255 -15.87 -5.29 -3.67
C LEU A 255 -15.00 -6.52 -3.93
N LEU A 256 -15.48 -7.42 -4.80
CA LEU A 256 -14.75 -8.64 -5.15
C LEU A 256 -13.52 -8.35 -6.02
N ILE A 257 -13.59 -7.35 -6.91
CA ILE A 257 -12.47 -6.96 -7.78
C ILE A 257 -11.36 -6.27 -6.99
N MET A 258 -11.71 -5.50 -5.96
CA MET A 258 -10.76 -4.65 -5.23
C MET A 258 -9.87 -5.37 -4.23
N ASN A 259 -9.96 -6.71 -4.17
CA ASN A 259 -9.00 -7.55 -3.44
C ASN A 259 -8.78 -7.15 -1.95
N SER A 260 -9.74 -6.43 -1.36
CA SER A 260 -9.73 -6.03 0.06
C SER A 260 -10.36 -7.12 0.92
N ARG A 261 -9.53 -7.85 1.67
CA ARG A 261 -9.96 -9.00 2.50
C ARG A 261 -10.94 -8.57 3.59
N SER A 262 -10.62 -7.47 4.28
CA SER A 262 -11.46 -6.82 5.29
C SER A 262 -12.77 -6.31 4.69
N GLY A 263 -12.71 -5.72 3.50
CA GLY A 263 -13.86 -5.34 2.66
C GLY A 263 -14.86 -6.47 2.45
N VAL A 264 -14.39 -7.58 1.89
CA VAL A 264 -15.22 -8.76 1.57
C VAL A 264 -15.78 -9.40 2.85
N LEU A 265 -14.96 -9.57 3.88
CA LEU A 265 -15.40 -10.16 5.15
C LEU A 265 -16.46 -9.29 5.84
N GLY A 266 -16.24 -7.97 5.92
CA GLY A 266 -17.20 -7.02 6.47
C GLY A 266 -18.54 -7.06 5.73
N ALA A 267 -18.50 -7.02 4.39
CA ALA A 267 -19.70 -7.11 3.55
C ALA A 267 -20.44 -8.44 3.74
N ALA A 268 -19.74 -9.57 3.82
CA ALA A 268 -20.34 -10.89 4.07
C ALA A 268 -21.05 -10.96 5.42
N VAL A 269 -20.41 -10.48 6.50
CA VAL A 269 -21.04 -10.40 7.82
C VAL A 269 -22.26 -9.47 7.79
N GLY A 270 -22.13 -8.30 7.16
CA GLY A 270 -23.23 -7.36 7.00
C GLY A 270 -24.42 -7.94 6.25
N LEU A 271 -24.19 -8.67 5.15
CA LEU A 271 -25.24 -9.34 4.37
C LEU A 271 -25.97 -10.37 5.24
N GLY A 272 -25.22 -11.15 6.02
CA GLY A 272 -25.83 -12.07 6.99
C GLY A 272 -26.68 -11.34 8.03
N VAL A 273 -26.18 -10.22 8.57
CA VAL A 273 -26.91 -9.40 9.55
C VAL A 273 -28.20 -8.85 8.96
N VAL A 274 -28.18 -8.23 7.77
CA VAL A 274 -29.40 -7.62 7.19
C VAL A 274 -30.47 -8.67 6.89
N ILE A 275 -30.08 -9.83 6.35
CA ILE A 275 -30.99 -10.96 6.08
C ILE A 275 -31.60 -11.46 7.40
N THR A 276 -30.77 -11.62 8.43
CA THR A 276 -31.19 -12.12 9.74
C THR A 276 -32.16 -11.16 10.42
N LEU A 277 -31.83 -9.87 10.48
CA LEU A 277 -32.69 -8.83 11.06
C LEU A 277 -34.03 -8.75 10.33
N HIS A 278 -34.03 -8.80 8.99
CA HIS A 278 -35.25 -8.77 8.19
C HIS A 278 -36.12 -10.01 8.44
N SER A 279 -35.53 -11.22 8.43
CA SER A 279 -36.25 -12.47 8.67
C SER A 279 -36.85 -12.55 10.07
N LEU A 280 -36.10 -12.14 11.10
CA LEU A 280 -36.59 -12.09 12.48
C LEU A 280 -37.73 -11.07 12.63
N HIS A 281 -37.63 -9.91 11.97
CA HIS A 281 -38.68 -8.90 11.97
C HIS A 281 -39.96 -9.42 11.30
N ARG A 282 -39.86 -10.10 10.15
CA ARG A 282 -41.00 -10.75 9.49
C ARG A 282 -41.61 -11.83 10.37
N ALA A 283 -40.82 -12.75 10.92
CA ALA A 283 -41.33 -13.82 11.78
C ALA A 283 -42.10 -13.30 13.01
N ARG A 284 -41.71 -12.13 13.53
CA ARG A 284 -42.42 -11.49 14.66
C ARG A 284 -43.71 -10.79 14.24
N ASN A 285 -43.72 -10.11 13.10
CA ASN A 285 -44.81 -9.19 12.72
C ASN A 285 -45.79 -9.77 11.68
N THR A 286 -45.44 -10.89 11.07
CA THR A 286 -46.30 -11.62 10.13
C THR A 286 -46.49 -13.02 10.69
N ALA A 287 -47.67 -13.64 10.53
CA ALA A 287 -47.96 -15.01 10.97
C ALA A 287 -47.20 -16.08 10.17
N VAL A 288 -46.04 -15.70 9.64
CA VAL A 288 -45.15 -16.51 8.82
C VAL A 288 -44.33 -17.40 9.75
N PRO A 289 -44.13 -18.70 9.43
CA PRO A 289 -43.56 -19.63 10.40
C PRO A 289 -42.08 -19.36 10.69
N SER A 290 -41.62 -19.78 11.87
CA SER A 290 -40.26 -19.54 12.39
C SER A 290 -39.11 -20.09 11.52
N TRP A 291 -39.38 -20.98 10.55
CA TRP A 291 -38.35 -21.52 9.66
C TRP A 291 -37.69 -20.46 8.77
N HIS A 292 -38.35 -19.34 8.48
CA HIS A 292 -37.72 -18.24 7.74
C HIS A 292 -36.56 -17.59 8.53
N ALA A 293 -36.65 -17.54 9.87
CA ALA A 293 -35.54 -17.08 10.71
C ALA A 293 -34.38 -18.08 10.66
N VAL A 294 -34.68 -19.39 10.71
CA VAL A 294 -33.68 -20.47 10.58
C VAL A 294 -32.97 -20.41 9.23
N LEU A 295 -33.71 -20.22 8.12
CA LEU A 295 -33.11 -20.05 6.80
C LEU A 295 -32.29 -18.78 6.67
N GLY A 296 -32.73 -17.68 7.28
CA GLY A 296 -31.96 -16.44 7.31
C GLY A 296 -30.61 -16.65 7.99
N ILE A 297 -30.59 -17.24 9.18
CA ILE A 297 -29.36 -17.58 9.92
C ILE A 297 -28.50 -18.57 9.13
N GLY A 298 -29.10 -19.60 8.53
CA GLY A 298 -28.40 -20.58 7.71
C GLY A 298 -27.72 -19.97 6.49
N ALA A 299 -28.42 -19.10 5.76
CA ALA A 299 -27.85 -18.36 4.63
C ALA A 299 -26.68 -17.46 5.05
N SER A 300 -26.79 -16.76 6.18
CA SER A 300 -25.71 -15.95 6.75
C SER A 300 -24.45 -16.78 7.02
N LEU A 301 -24.59 -17.94 7.67
CA LEU A 301 -23.47 -18.81 7.99
C LEU A 301 -22.79 -19.34 6.72
N ILE A 302 -23.56 -19.66 5.68
CA ILE A 302 -23.04 -20.09 4.38
C ILE A 302 -22.25 -18.98 3.71
N ILE A 303 -22.78 -17.75 3.68
CA ILE A 303 -22.12 -16.60 3.05
C ILE A 303 -20.79 -16.30 3.76
N ILE A 304 -20.78 -16.30 5.10
CA ILE A 304 -19.56 -16.08 5.89
C ILE A 304 -18.56 -17.21 5.65
N GLY A 305 -19.00 -18.47 5.72
CA GLY A 305 -18.13 -19.63 5.49
C GLY A 305 -17.54 -19.68 4.08
N ALA A 306 -18.34 -19.36 3.06
CA ALA A 306 -17.89 -19.29 1.67
C ALA A 306 -16.88 -18.16 1.45
N SER A 307 -17.11 -17.00 2.07
CA SER A 307 -16.19 -15.85 1.99
C SER A 307 -14.85 -16.17 2.67
N LEU A 308 -14.88 -16.78 3.85
CA LEU A 308 -13.68 -17.22 4.55
C LEU A 308 -12.91 -18.27 3.73
N SER A 309 -13.63 -19.22 3.14
CA SER A 309 -13.04 -20.23 2.25
C SER A 309 -12.39 -19.61 1.01
N PHE A 310 -13.04 -18.64 0.38
CA PHE A 310 -12.50 -17.90 -0.77
C PHE A 310 -11.22 -17.15 -0.41
N LEU A 311 -11.20 -16.47 0.75
CA LEU A 311 -10.01 -15.76 1.23
C LEU A 311 -8.81 -16.71 1.44
N LEU A 312 -9.04 -17.88 2.04
CA LEU A 312 -8.01 -18.91 2.22
C LEU A 312 -7.48 -19.45 0.88
N VAL A 313 -8.35 -19.60 -0.12
CA VAL A 313 -7.96 -20.05 -1.47
C VAL A 313 -7.11 -19.00 -2.19
N VAL A 314 -7.49 -17.72 -2.14
CA VAL A 314 -6.73 -16.62 -2.76
C VAL A 314 -5.36 -16.46 -2.10
N GLU A 315 -5.29 -16.62 -0.77
CA GLU A 315 -4.02 -16.59 -0.04
C GLU A 315 -3.09 -17.71 -0.48
N LYS A 316 -3.61 -18.94 -0.57
CA LYS A 316 -2.84 -20.09 -1.05
C LYS A 316 -2.41 -19.96 -2.52
N ALA A 317 -3.19 -19.27 -3.35
CA ALA A 317 -2.83 -19.03 -4.75
C ALA A 317 -1.75 -17.94 -4.91
N LYS A 318 -1.62 -17.00 -3.95
CA LYS A 318 -0.59 -15.96 -3.96
C LYS A 318 0.74 -16.42 -3.38
N THR A 319 0.74 -17.48 -2.56
CA THR A 319 1.95 -18.09 -2.00
C THR A 319 2.59 -19.14 -2.92
N ASP A 320 2.06 -19.34 -4.14
CA ASP A 320 2.64 -20.29 -5.09
C ASP A 320 3.99 -19.76 -5.65
N PRO A 321 5.09 -20.55 -5.60
CA PRO A 321 6.46 -20.04 -5.52
C PRO A 321 7.13 -19.79 -6.88
N VAL A 322 6.36 -19.33 -7.88
CA VAL A 322 6.81 -19.29 -9.29
C VAL A 322 7.96 -18.28 -9.54
N SER A 323 8.32 -17.44 -8.56
CA SER A 323 9.53 -16.59 -8.61
C SER A 323 10.59 -17.08 -7.62
N GLY A 324 11.42 -18.02 -8.05
CA GLY A 324 12.55 -18.61 -7.31
C GLY A 324 13.73 -17.64 -7.01
N LEU A 325 13.46 -16.35 -6.84
CA LEU A 325 14.40 -15.35 -6.35
C LEU A 325 13.72 -14.52 -5.25
N GLY A 326 13.80 -14.99 -3.99
CA GLY A 326 13.75 -14.11 -2.82
C GLY A 326 12.42 -13.83 -2.13
N LEU A 327 11.38 -14.66 -2.28
CA LEU A 327 10.08 -14.43 -1.62
C LEU A 327 9.84 -15.21 -0.31
N GLU A 328 10.68 -16.18 0.06
CA GLU A 328 10.62 -16.82 1.39
C GLU A 328 10.99 -15.87 2.55
N LEU A 329 11.59 -14.71 2.26
CA LEU A 329 11.87 -13.65 3.24
C LEU A 329 10.75 -12.60 3.35
N MET A 330 9.69 -12.69 2.53
CA MET A 330 8.58 -11.72 2.55
C MET A 330 7.34 -12.24 3.29
N SER A 331 7.40 -13.43 3.88
CA SER A 331 6.25 -14.06 4.55
C SER A 331 6.15 -13.77 6.06
N GLU A 332 7.14 -13.13 6.68
CA GLU A 332 6.96 -12.59 8.03
C GLU A 332 6.27 -11.23 7.90
N GLU A 333 4.94 -11.24 7.81
CA GLU A 333 4.14 -10.01 7.69
C GLU A 333 4.56 -9.01 8.79
N PRO A 334 4.87 -7.74 8.44
CA PRO A 334 5.04 -6.67 9.42
C PRO A 334 3.90 -6.57 10.46
N ARG A 335 2.72 -7.10 10.12
CA ARG A 335 1.52 -7.20 10.96
C ARG A 335 1.69 -8.06 12.20
N MET A 336 2.44 -9.17 12.12
CA MET A 336 2.61 -10.08 13.26
C MET A 336 3.41 -9.44 14.40
N HIS A 337 4.33 -8.53 14.07
CA HIS A 337 5.11 -7.76 15.04
C HIS A 337 4.37 -6.52 15.57
N GLN A 338 3.41 -5.97 14.82
CA GLN A 338 2.66 -4.77 15.25
C GLN A 338 1.91 -4.98 16.57
N LEU A 339 1.39 -6.19 16.84
CA LEU A 339 0.64 -6.44 18.06
C LEU A 339 1.52 -6.39 19.34
N PRO A 340 2.61 -7.17 19.48
CA PRO A 340 3.46 -7.08 20.65
C PRO A 340 4.14 -5.70 20.80
N ASP A 341 4.61 -5.11 19.69
CA ASP A 341 5.24 -3.79 19.70
C ASP A 341 4.23 -2.70 20.09
N GLY A 342 3.02 -2.75 19.51
CA GLY A 342 1.94 -1.82 19.80
C GLY A 342 1.41 -1.95 21.24
N LEU A 343 1.36 -3.15 21.80
CA LEU A 343 1.03 -3.34 23.22
C LEU A 343 2.12 -2.78 24.13
N THR A 344 3.38 -2.87 23.74
CA THR A 344 4.51 -2.27 24.47
C THR A 344 4.43 -0.75 24.41
N LEU A 345 4.12 -0.18 23.24
CA LEU A 345 3.83 1.24 23.06
C LEU A 345 2.65 1.70 23.95
N ALA A 346 1.53 0.97 23.95
CA ALA A 346 0.37 1.32 24.78
C ALA A 346 0.69 1.30 26.28
N LYS A 347 1.55 0.38 26.74
CA LYS A 347 2.04 0.34 28.13
C LYS A 347 2.93 1.55 28.46
N ALA A 348 3.80 1.94 27.54
CA ALA A 348 4.66 3.12 27.71
C ALA A 348 3.86 4.43 27.74
N HIS A 349 2.68 4.45 27.12
CA HIS A 349 1.76 5.60 27.09
C HIS A 349 0.42 5.30 27.80
N PHE A 350 0.49 4.81 29.04
CA PHE A 350 -0.65 4.28 29.77
C PHE A 350 -1.85 5.26 29.89
N ILE A 351 -1.60 6.53 30.24
CA ILE A 351 -2.66 7.50 30.58
C ILE A 351 -3.26 8.13 29.33
N SER A 352 -2.45 8.86 28.55
CA SER A 352 -2.92 9.67 27.43
C SER A 352 -2.89 8.96 26.07
N GLY A 353 -2.24 7.79 25.99
CA GLY A 353 -1.81 7.25 24.70
C GLY A 353 -0.78 8.14 24.01
N VAL A 354 -0.50 7.84 22.75
CA VAL A 354 0.37 8.67 21.89
C VAL A 354 -0.35 9.88 21.29
N GLY A 355 -1.68 9.95 21.47
CA GLY A 355 -2.56 10.90 20.78
C GLY A 355 -3.00 10.41 19.41
N VAL A 356 -4.21 10.78 18.98
CA VAL A 356 -4.80 10.34 17.71
C VAL A 356 -3.98 10.86 16.53
N GLY A 357 -3.48 9.94 15.70
CA GLY A 357 -2.56 10.25 14.60
C GLY A 357 -1.08 10.34 15.02
N GLY A 358 -0.75 10.17 16.30
CA GLY A 358 0.62 10.15 16.80
C GLY A 358 1.37 8.82 16.62
N PHE A 359 0.68 7.76 16.17
CA PHE A 359 1.25 6.43 16.07
C PHE A 359 2.49 6.36 15.16
N LEU A 360 2.42 6.95 13.96
CA LEU A 360 3.53 6.91 12.98
C LEU A 360 4.85 7.44 13.56
N ASP A 361 4.78 8.48 14.39
CA ASP A 361 5.98 9.10 14.98
C ASP A 361 6.45 8.38 16.25
N ALA A 362 5.55 7.74 17.01
CA ALA A 362 5.89 7.09 18.27
C ALA A 362 6.24 5.60 18.13
N PHE A 363 5.60 4.89 17.21
CA PHE A 363 5.78 3.44 17.01
C PHE A 363 7.21 3.01 16.67
N PRO A 364 8.00 3.75 15.87
CA PRO A 364 9.36 3.34 15.51
C PRO A 364 10.30 3.10 16.70
N GLU A 365 10.05 3.74 17.85
CA GLU A 365 10.81 3.56 19.09
C GLU A 365 10.64 2.16 19.68
N PHE A 366 9.49 1.51 19.43
CA PHE A 366 9.09 0.23 20.03
C PHE A 366 9.09 -0.93 19.03
N ARG A 367 9.36 -0.65 17.76
CA ARG A 367 9.37 -1.64 16.70
C ARG A 367 10.46 -2.69 16.97
N THR A 368 10.14 -3.95 16.73
CA THR A 368 11.08 -5.08 16.74
C THR A 368 11.32 -5.70 15.37
N GLY A 369 10.49 -5.34 14.39
CA GLY A 369 10.61 -5.81 13.00
C GLY A 369 11.68 -5.08 12.19
N ALA A 370 12.34 -5.84 11.31
CA ALA A 370 13.33 -5.33 10.36
C ALA A 370 12.69 -4.55 9.20
N GLY A 371 13.45 -3.64 8.61
CA GLY A 371 13.17 -2.96 7.35
C GLY A 371 12.88 -1.45 7.47
N ARG A 372 12.71 -0.80 6.31
CA ARG A 372 12.40 0.64 6.21
C ARG A 372 10.91 0.94 6.25
N ASP A 373 10.06 -0.06 6.04
CA ASP A 373 8.62 0.15 6.02
C ASP A 373 8.10 0.51 7.41
N LEU A 374 7.33 1.60 7.46
CA LEU A 374 6.70 2.08 8.69
C LEU A 374 5.22 1.76 8.63
N ALA A 375 4.69 1.24 9.73
CA ALA A 375 3.25 1.16 9.93
C ALA A 375 2.72 2.58 10.17
N PHE A 376 1.91 3.09 9.23
CA PHE A 376 1.31 4.42 9.36
C PHE A 376 0.32 4.51 10.52
N GLN A 377 -0.36 3.40 10.81
CA GLN A 377 -1.28 3.26 11.94
C GLN A 377 -1.47 1.77 12.28
N PRO A 378 -2.03 1.46 13.47
CA PRO A 378 -2.45 0.10 13.76
C PRO A 378 -3.62 -0.27 12.88
N GLU A 379 -3.51 -1.39 12.18
CA GLU A 379 -4.57 -1.92 11.30
C GLU A 379 -5.70 -2.59 12.08
N VAL A 380 -5.60 -2.69 13.41
CA VAL A 380 -6.59 -3.34 14.26
C VAL A 380 -7.18 -2.32 15.22
N LEU A 381 -8.49 -2.05 15.15
CA LEU A 381 -9.17 -1.03 15.95
C LEU A 381 -8.89 -1.12 17.47
N PRO A 382 -8.97 -2.29 18.13
CA PRO A 382 -8.56 -2.42 19.52
C PRO A 382 -7.15 -1.88 19.80
N LEU A 383 -6.16 -2.27 19.00
CA LEU A 383 -4.78 -1.83 19.17
C LEU A 383 -4.63 -0.33 18.92
N LYS A 384 -5.35 0.20 17.91
CA LYS A 384 -5.42 1.63 17.64
C LYS A 384 -5.96 2.42 18.83
N LEU A 385 -7.07 1.99 19.41
CA LEU A 385 -7.65 2.65 20.57
C LEU A 385 -6.71 2.59 21.80
N LEU A 386 -6.06 1.44 22.04
CA LEU A 386 -5.13 1.29 23.16
C LEU A 386 -3.88 2.17 22.99
N THR A 387 -3.32 2.24 21.79
CA THR A 387 -2.09 3.00 21.52
C THR A 387 -2.36 4.51 21.46
N GLU A 388 -3.40 4.94 20.75
CA GLU A 388 -3.69 6.37 20.55
C GLU A 388 -4.40 7.02 21.74
N SER A 389 -5.21 6.26 22.50
CA SER A 389 -6.02 6.78 23.60
C SER A 389 -5.54 6.35 24.99
N GLY A 390 -4.53 5.49 25.06
CA GLY A 390 -4.03 4.91 26.30
C GLY A 390 -4.91 3.76 26.82
N LEU A 391 -4.41 3.11 27.88
CA LEU A 391 -5.03 1.93 28.48
C LEU A 391 -6.27 2.25 29.33
N LEU A 392 -6.54 3.54 29.59
CA LEU A 392 -7.74 4.00 30.29
C LEU A 392 -8.89 4.32 29.33
N LEU A 393 -8.69 5.26 28.39
CA LEU A 393 -9.74 5.69 27.48
C LEU A 393 -9.95 4.72 26.32
N GLY A 394 -8.92 3.99 25.89
CA GLY A 394 -9.00 3.03 24.79
C GLY A 394 -10.05 1.93 25.00
N PRO A 395 -9.99 1.16 26.10
CA PRO A 395 -10.99 0.12 26.39
C PRO A 395 -12.40 0.70 26.60
N LEU A 396 -12.51 1.87 27.24
CA LEU A 396 -13.79 2.55 27.42
C LEU A 396 -14.42 2.89 26.07
N LEU A 397 -13.66 3.49 25.15
CA LEU A 397 -14.11 3.80 23.80
C LEU A 397 -14.55 2.54 23.05
N PHE A 398 -13.75 1.48 23.13
CA PHE A 398 -14.08 0.21 22.47
C PHE A 398 -15.40 -0.38 23.01
N GLY A 399 -15.58 -0.38 24.33
CA GLY A 399 -16.83 -0.81 24.97
C GLY A 399 -18.04 0.05 24.56
N LEU A 400 -17.88 1.38 24.49
CA LEU A 400 -18.93 2.29 24.03
C LEU A 400 -19.30 2.06 22.56
N LEU A 401 -18.31 1.80 21.70
CA LEU A 401 -18.53 1.45 20.29
C LEU A 401 -19.30 0.13 20.16
N ILE A 402 -18.89 -0.92 20.87
CA ILE A 402 -19.63 -2.20 20.92
C ILE A 402 -21.08 -1.97 21.37
N GLY A 403 -21.27 -1.19 22.44
CA GLY A 403 -22.60 -0.84 22.93
C GLY A 403 -23.46 -0.15 21.86
N LEU A 404 -22.88 0.76 21.07
CA LEU A 404 -23.58 1.45 19.99
C LEU A 404 -23.90 0.52 18.81
N ILE A 405 -23.01 -0.40 18.47
CA ILE A 405 -23.28 -1.42 17.45
C ILE A 405 -24.41 -2.33 17.91
N ILE A 406 -24.38 -2.85 19.14
CA ILE A 406 -25.46 -3.67 19.70
C ILE A 406 -26.78 -2.89 19.71
N SER A 407 -26.75 -1.64 20.18
CA SER A 407 -27.94 -0.77 20.17
C SER A 407 -28.47 -0.54 18.75
N SER A 408 -27.59 -0.36 17.77
CA SER A 408 -27.95 -0.17 16.36
C SER A 408 -28.58 -1.42 15.74
N LEU A 409 -28.02 -2.60 16.03
CA LEU A 409 -28.60 -3.89 15.64
C LEU A 409 -29.99 -4.08 16.25
N TRP A 410 -30.16 -3.71 17.52
CA TRP A 410 -31.46 -3.71 18.17
C TRP A 410 -32.48 -2.81 17.46
N GLN A 411 -32.07 -1.58 17.08
CA GLN A 411 -32.93 -0.68 16.31
C GLN A 411 -33.30 -1.23 14.92
N GLY A 412 -32.34 -1.84 14.22
CA GLY A 412 -32.58 -2.53 12.95
C GLY A 412 -33.54 -3.72 13.07
N PHE A 413 -33.48 -4.45 14.18
CA PHE A 413 -34.44 -5.52 14.50
C PHE A 413 -35.86 -4.97 14.76
N GLN A 414 -35.98 -3.89 15.54
CA GLN A 414 -37.28 -3.27 15.83
C GLN A 414 -37.90 -2.62 14.58
N HIS A 415 -37.08 -2.10 13.66
CA HIS A 415 -37.52 -1.37 12.48
C HIS A 415 -36.86 -1.92 11.22
N SER A 416 -37.56 -2.78 10.47
CA SER A 416 -37.03 -3.42 9.26
C SER A 416 -36.44 -2.45 8.22
N LYS A 417 -37.01 -1.24 8.08
CA LYS A 417 -36.47 -0.17 7.21
C LYS A 417 -35.02 0.24 7.56
N LEU A 418 -34.60 0.03 8.81
CA LEU A 418 -33.27 0.40 9.29
C LEU A 418 -32.29 -0.78 9.33
N ALA A 419 -32.72 -1.99 8.96
CA ALA A 419 -31.88 -3.17 9.01
C ALA A 419 -30.62 -3.01 8.14
N GLY A 420 -30.74 -2.40 6.96
CA GLY A 420 -29.59 -2.12 6.08
C GLY A 420 -28.58 -1.16 6.70
N ALA A 421 -29.05 -0.09 7.37
CA ALA A 421 -28.18 0.84 8.08
C ALA A 421 -27.45 0.19 9.26
N ALA A 422 -28.15 -0.65 10.03
CA ALA A 422 -27.55 -1.38 11.15
C ALA A 422 -26.49 -2.39 10.66
N ALA A 423 -26.80 -3.12 9.58
CA ALA A 423 -25.87 -4.03 8.94
C ALA A 423 -24.63 -3.30 8.38
N ALA A 424 -24.81 -2.13 7.77
CA ALA A 424 -23.72 -1.30 7.27
C ALA A 424 -22.74 -0.89 8.37
N LEU A 425 -23.23 -0.46 9.54
CA LEU A 425 -22.37 -0.15 10.69
C LEU A 425 -21.67 -1.39 11.26
N CYS A 426 -22.35 -2.54 11.29
CA CYS A 426 -21.74 -3.80 11.72
C CYS A 426 -20.63 -4.25 10.76
N SER A 427 -20.86 -4.15 9.45
CA SER A 427 -19.86 -4.41 8.41
C SER A 427 -18.63 -3.51 8.57
N LEU A 428 -18.84 -2.19 8.74
CA LEU A 428 -17.74 -1.26 9.01
C LEU A 428 -16.99 -1.63 10.30
N PHE A 429 -17.70 -1.96 11.38
CA PHE A 429 -17.05 -2.37 12.63
C PHE A 429 -16.17 -3.62 12.47
N VAL A 430 -16.61 -4.61 11.70
CA VAL A 430 -15.82 -5.81 11.35
C VAL A 430 -14.63 -5.43 10.47
N HIS A 431 -14.85 -4.56 9.49
CA HIS A 431 -13.80 -4.05 8.61
C HIS A 431 -12.67 -3.37 9.41
N GLU A 432 -13.02 -2.53 10.39
CA GLU A 432 -12.04 -1.83 11.25
C GLU A 432 -11.24 -2.79 12.16
N GLN A 433 -11.60 -4.07 12.26
CA GLN A 433 -10.78 -5.04 13.02
C GLN A 433 -9.51 -5.45 12.27
N ALA A 434 -9.46 -5.23 10.96
CA ALA A 434 -8.33 -5.59 10.12
C ALA A 434 -7.88 -4.43 9.20
N ASP A 435 -8.50 -3.26 9.34
CA ASP A 435 -8.18 -2.06 8.56
C ASP A 435 -8.62 -0.77 9.28
N PHE A 436 -8.49 0.39 8.62
CA PHE A 436 -8.73 1.71 9.22
C PHE A 436 -9.57 2.68 8.35
N ALA A 437 -10.57 2.16 7.65
CA ALA A 437 -11.40 2.92 6.69
C ALA A 437 -12.04 4.21 7.23
N SER A 438 -12.40 4.24 8.51
CA SER A 438 -12.99 5.37 9.23
C SER A 438 -12.09 6.61 9.30
N TYR A 439 -10.82 6.49 8.88
CA TYR A 439 -9.91 7.62 8.76
C TYR A 439 -10.38 8.68 7.74
N THR A 440 -11.15 8.26 6.72
CA THR A 440 -11.61 9.10 5.61
C THR A 440 -12.97 9.75 5.88
N GLY A 441 -13.18 10.98 5.39
CA GLY A 441 -14.45 11.67 5.58
C GLY A 441 -15.62 11.00 4.87
N GLY A 442 -15.39 10.40 3.69
CA GLY A 442 -16.42 9.65 2.96
C GLY A 442 -17.01 8.50 3.78
N VAL A 443 -16.15 7.73 4.47
CA VAL A 443 -16.59 6.64 5.35
C VAL A 443 -17.13 7.18 6.68
N LEU A 444 -16.40 8.07 7.35
CA LEU A 444 -16.74 8.56 8.69
C LEU A 444 -18.07 9.31 8.74
N LEU A 445 -18.32 10.23 7.79
CA LEU A 445 -19.58 11.00 7.78
C LEU A 445 -20.77 10.13 7.38
N THR A 446 -20.57 9.16 6.49
CA THR A 446 -21.61 8.18 6.15
C THR A 446 -21.98 7.34 7.36
N ALA A 447 -20.99 6.81 8.08
CA ALA A 447 -21.20 6.07 9.32
C ALA A 447 -21.88 6.95 10.40
N ALA A 448 -21.46 8.20 10.56
CA ALA A 448 -22.07 9.15 11.48
C ALA A 448 -23.55 9.43 11.15
N LEU A 449 -23.90 9.59 9.87
CA LEU A 449 -25.30 9.75 9.44
C LEU A 449 -26.14 8.51 9.76
N LEU A 450 -25.65 7.33 9.41
CA LEU A 450 -26.35 6.07 9.66
C LEU A 450 -26.57 5.84 11.17
N LEU A 451 -25.53 6.09 11.98
CA LEU A 451 -25.61 6.01 13.43
C LEU A 451 -26.63 7.00 13.99
N ALA A 452 -26.64 8.24 13.51
CA ALA A 452 -27.62 9.25 13.92
C ALA A 452 -29.07 8.85 13.56
N VAL A 453 -29.29 8.27 12.37
CA VAL A 453 -30.60 7.79 11.92
C VAL A 453 -31.12 6.64 12.79
N LEU A 454 -30.24 5.71 13.17
CA LEU A 454 -30.58 4.56 14.03
C LEU A 454 -30.88 5.00 15.45
N GLN A 455 -30.04 5.86 16.00
CA GLN A 455 -30.08 6.21 17.41
C GLN A 455 -31.06 7.36 17.75
N GLY A 456 -31.41 8.20 16.76
CA GLY A 456 -32.27 9.38 16.93
C GLY A 456 -33.76 9.12 17.22
N GLN A 457 -34.18 7.87 17.37
CA GLN A 457 -35.59 7.48 17.60
C GLN A 457 -36.03 7.48 19.08
N GLY A 458 -35.09 7.63 20.02
CA GLY A 458 -35.39 7.54 21.46
C GLY A 458 -36.02 8.78 22.09
N HIS A 459 -36.57 8.60 23.29
CA HIS A 459 -37.00 9.67 24.20
C HIS A 459 -35.78 10.54 24.58
N ALA A 460 -35.54 11.58 23.80
CA ALA A 460 -34.45 12.49 24.06
C ALA A 460 -34.87 13.58 25.06
N ARG A 461 -33.95 13.94 25.95
CA ARG A 461 -34.18 15.05 26.88
C ARG A 461 -34.13 16.36 26.11
N PRO A 462 -35.07 17.29 26.35
CA PRO A 462 -34.98 18.62 25.77
C PRO A 462 -33.67 19.28 26.22
N ALA A 463 -32.94 19.83 25.25
CA ALA A 463 -31.74 20.61 25.46
C ALA A 463 -32.11 22.10 25.44
N GLY A 464 -31.60 22.87 26.40
CA GLY A 464 -31.72 24.33 26.34
C GLY A 464 -30.93 24.88 25.15
N SER A 465 -31.52 25.77 24.36
CA SER A 465 -30.88 26.35 23.16
C SER A 465 -29.50 26.94 23.44
N ARG A 466 -29.34 27.62 24.59
CA ARG A 466 -28.05 28.16 25.05
C ARG A 466 -26.95 27.11 25.13
N SER A 467 -27.25 25.91 25.64
CA SER A 467 -26.25 24.85 25.78
C SER A 467 -25.77 24.31 24.44
N GLN A 468 -26.65 24.26 23.44
CA GLN A 468 -26.27 23.85 22.09
C GLN A 468 -25.50 24.93 21.34
N TRP A 469 -25.85 26.20 21.53
CA TRP A 469 -25.06 27.32 21.01
C TRP A 469 -23.65 27.33 21.61
N LEU A 470 -23.50 27.05 22.90
CA LEU A 470 -22.19 26.94 23.54
C LEU A 470 -21.39 25.75 22.98
N LEU A 471 -22.03 24.60 22.76
CA LEU A 471 -21.37 23.44 22.16
C LEU A 471 -20.93 23.73 20.72
N LEU A 472 -21.81 24.34 19.91
CA LEU A 472 -21.49 24.77 18.56
C LEU A 472 -20.31 25.76 18.57
N ALA A 473 -20.37 26.79 19.42
CA ALA A 473 -19.30 27.76 19.56
C ALA A 473 -17.99 27.11 19.99
N GLY A 474 -18.04 26.16 20.93
CA GLY A 474 -16.87 25.40 21.37
C GLY A 474 -16.25 24.60 20.23
N LEU A 475 -17.04 23.81 19.50
CA LEU A 475 -16.55 23.01 18.37
C LEU A 475 -16.02 23.87 17.22
N LEU A 476 -16.71 24.98 16.91
CA LEU A 476 -16.25 25.93 15.89
C LEU A 476 -14.94 26.60 16.32
N THR A 477 -14.84 27.01 17.58
CA THR A 477 -13.62 27.60 18.14
C THR A 477 -12.45 26.61 18.06
N SER A 478 -12.66 25.34 18.39
CA SER A 478 -11.63 24.31 18.24
C SER A 478 -11.17 24.14 16.79
N VAL A 479 -12.09 24.21 15.82
CA VAL A 479 -11.73 24.17 14.39
C VAL A 479 -10.94 25.40 13.99
N VAL A 480 -11.37 26.60 14.39
CA VAL A 480 -10.66 27.86 14.10
C VAL A 480 -9.26 27.84 14.70
N ILE A 481 -9.10 27.41 15.96
CA ILE A 481 -7.80 27.32 16.62
C ILE A 481 -6.88 26.28 15.95
N SER A 482 -7.45 25.18 15.45
CA SER A 482 -6.67 24.12 14.78
C SER A 482 -6.32 24.47 13.32
N THR A 483 -6.97 25.46 12.71
CA THR A 483 -6.78 25.78 11.28
C THR A 483 -5.37 26.30 10.96
N PRO A 484 -4.78 27.23 11.75
CA PRO A 484 -3.42 27.71 11.53
C PRO A 484 -2.34 26.62 11.59
N THR A 485 -2.59 25.52 12.33
CA THR A 485 -1.65 24.41 12.47
C THR A 485 -1.82 23.34 11.39
N LEU A 486 -2.88 23.43 10.56
CA LEU A 486 -3.13 22.46 9.50
C LEU A 486 -2.01 22.35 8.47
N PRO A 487 -1.22 23.38 8.11
CA PRO A 487 -0.05 23.16 7.27
C PRO A 487 0.91 22.11 7.85
N HIS A 488 1.04 22.07 9.18
CA HIS A 488 1.95 21.19 9.92
C HIS A 488 1.39 19.80 10.20
N TRP A 489 0.31 19.40 9.54
CA TRP A 489 -0.26 18.06 9.72
C TRP A 489 0.60 16.95 9.08
N ASP A 490 1.31 17.28 8.01
CA ASP A 490 2.15 16.37 7.23
C ASP A 490 3.57 16.91 7.20
N LEU A 491 4.44 16.23 7.94
CA LEU A 491 5.85 16.54 8.01
C LEU A 491 6.51 16.50 6.63
N ARG A 492 6.11 15.60 5.73
CA ARG A 492 6.68 15.54 4.37
C ARG A 492 6.33 16.80 3.59
N ALA A 493 5.09 17.26 3.69
CA ALA A 493 4.68 18.52 3.08
C ALA A 493 5.43 19.73 3.67
N ASP A 494 5.69 19.74 4.98
CA ASP A 494 6.53 20.77 5.63
C ASP A 494 7.97 20.75 5.13
N LEU A 495 8.60 19.58 5.08
CA LEU A 495 9.98 19.40 4.61
C LEU A 495 10.14 19.74 3.12
N ASN A 496 9.12 19.40 2.32
CA ASN A 496 9.05 19.75 0.90
C ASN A 496 8.85 21.25 0.70
N ARG A 497 7.97 21.90 1.48
CA ARG A 497 7.78 23.37 1.45
C ARG A 497 9.01 24.13 1.88
N ALA A 498 9.81 23.55 2.77
CA ALA A 498 11.03 24.19 3.22
C ALA A 498 12.07 24.36 2.10
N GLN A 499 11.99 23.61 0.98
CA GLN A 499 12.87 23.70 -0.21
C GLN A 499 14.28 24.27 0.08
N LEU A 500 15.00 23.67 1.03
CA LEU A 500 16.30 24.20 1.43
C LEU A 500 17.36 23.71 0.45
N ASP A 501 18.07 24.65 -0.15
CA ASP A 501 19.25 24.41 -0.98
C ASP A 501 20.32 23.71 -0.12
N PRO A 502 21.09 22.74 -0.65
CA PRO A 502 22.26 22.20 0.06
C PRO A 502 23.25 23.25 0.59
N SER A 503 23.26 24.46 0.02
CA SER A 503 24.07 25.61 0.47
C SER A 503 23.44 26.47 1.58
N THR A 504 22.29 26.06 2.12
CA THR A 504 21.58 26.79 3.18
C THR A 504 22.43 26.99 4.43
N GLU A 505 22.40 28.20 5.00
CA GLU A 505 23.12 28.56 6.23
C GLU A 505 22.60 27.80 7.47
N HIS A 506 23.46 27.63 8.49
CA HIS A 506 23.07 26.92 9.72
C HIS A 506 21.93 27.59 10.48
N SER A 507 21.83 28.93 10.43
CA SER A 507 20.76 29.71 11.07
C SER A 507 19.38 29.34 10.55
N ASP A 508 19.25 29.11 9.25
CA ASP A 508 17.98 28.77 8.61
C ASP A 508 17.53 27.35 8.98
N LEU A 509 18.48 26.45 9.21
CA LEU A 509 18.21 25.09 9.69
C LEU A 509 17.76 25.08 11.17
N ASP A 510 18.35 25.95 12.00
CA ASP A 510 17.91 26.13 13.39
C ASP A 510 16.51 26.77 13.46
N GLU A 511 16.21 27.76 12.60
CA GLU A 511 14.87 28.33 12.48
C GLU A 511 13.84 27.30 11.99
N LEU A 512 14.20 26.51 10.97
CA LEU A 512 13.35 25.42 10.48
C LEU A 512 13.06 24.42 11.60
N ALA A 513 14.08 24.02 12.36
CA ALA A 513 13.93 23.12 13.48
C ALA A 513 13.03 23.73 14.56
N ALA A 514 13.25 24.98 14.96
CA ALA A 514 12.43 25.66 15.96
C ALA A 514 10.95 25.78 15.54
N ARG A 515 10.70 25.93 14.24
CA ARG A 515 9.34 26.00 13.67
C ARG A 515 8.65 24.63 13.64
N LEU A 516 9.34 23.57 13.23
CA LEU A 516 8.72 22.24 13.04
C LEU A 516 8.69 21.40 14.32
N TRP A 517 9.63 21.65 15.23
CA TRP A 517 9.79 20.90 16.48
C TRP A 517 8.51 20.80 17.32
N PRO A 518 7.77 21.91 17.57
CA PRO A 518 6.56 21.86 18.39
C PRO A 518 5.44 20.98 17.80
N HIS A 519 5.49 20.72 16.49
CA HIS A 519 4.48 19.94 15.79
C HIS A 519 4.86 18.46 15.61
N HIS A 520 6.16 18.15 15.64
CA HIS A 520 6.69 16.80 15.40
C HIS A 520 7.82 16.40 16.38
N PRO A 521 7.65 16.53 17.71
CA PRO A 521 8.72 16.32 18.68
C PRO A 521 9.14 14.85 18.82
N SER A 522 8.34 13.91 18.31
CA SER A 522 8.70 12.47 18.34
C SER A 522 9.10 11.94 16.96
N SER A 523 9.15 12.80 15.93
CA SER A 523 9.39 12.32 14.58
C SER A 523 10.88 12.06 14.32
N PHE A 524 11.25 10.79 14.18
CA PHE A 524 12.61 10.42 13.79
C PHE A 524 12.93 10.90 12.37
N VAL A 525 11.93 11.03 11.49
CA VAL A 525 12.10 11.51 10.11
C VAL A 525 12.54 12.97 10.10
N LEU A 526 11.95 13.83 10.94
CA LEU A 526 12.37 15.22 11.10
C LEU A 526 13.84 15.27 11.57
N ALA A 527 14.17 14.48 12.60
CA ALA A 527 15.52 14.42 13.14
C ALA A 527 16.54 13.92 12.11
N GLN A 528 16.19 12.89 11.34
CA GLN A 528 17.02 12.34 10.27
C GLN A 528 17.29 13.38 9.17
N GLU A 529 16.25 14.06 8.69
CA GLU A 529 16.39 15.05 7.62
C GLU A 529 17.16 16.30 8.08
N LEU A 530 16.95 16.76 9.31
CA LEU A 530 17.78 17.84 9.87
C LEU A 530 19.24 17.39 10.01
N GLY A 531 19.49 16.19 10.55
CA GLY A 531 20.84 15.65 10.67
C GLY A 531 21.57 15.56 9.33
N LYS A 532 20.87 15.10 8.29
CA LYS A 532 21.38 15.07 6.91
C LYS A 532 21.71 16.47 6.37
N ARG A 533 20.83 17.46 6.58
CA ARG A 533 21.05 18.85 6.11
C ARG A 533 22.20 19.53 6.86
N PHE A 534 22.29 19.37 8.18
CA PHE A 534 23.44 19.87 8.95
C PHE A 534 24.76 19.21 8.54
N ALA A 535 24.75 17.92 8.22
CA ALA A 535 25.93 17.24 7.69
C ALA A 535 26.37 17.81 6.33
N ALA A 536 25.42 18.07 5.43
CA ALA A 536 25.69 18.69 4.13
C ALA A 536 26.23 20.12 4.27
N ALA A 537 25.72 20.89 5.24
CA ALA A 537 26.19 22.23 5.57
C ALA A 537 27.51 22.25 6.38
N GLY A 538 28.13 21.09 6.67
CA GLY A 538 29.38 21.00 7.42
C GLY A 538 29.28 21.24 8.94
N ALA A 539 28.09 21.36 9.52
CA ALA A 539 27.90 21.45 10.98
C ALA A 539 27.86 20.06 11.62
N THR A 540 29.02 19.43 11.70
CA THR A 540 29.18 18.04 12.15
C THR A 540 28.59 17.77 13.54
N GLU A 541 28.80 18.64 14.53
CA GLU A 541 28.28 18.44 15.89
C GLU A 541 26.74 18.46 15.92
N ARG A 542 26.13 19.42 15.23
CA ARG A 542 24.67 19.50 15.10
C ARG A 542 24.11 18.30 14.33
N ALA A 543 24.81 17.88 13.28
CA ALA A 543 24.43 16.67 12.52
C ALA A 543 24.38 15.43 13.42
N PHE A 544 25.42 15.19 14.23
CA PHE A 544 25.43 14.07 15.18
C PHE A 544 24.32 14.20 16.23
N SER A 545 24.07 15.38 16.78
CA SER A 545 22.98 15.58 17.74
C SER A 545 21.63 15.13 17.18
N TRP A 546 21.32 15.54 15.94
CA TRP A 546 20.08 15.17 15.26
C TRP A 546 20.04 13.70 14.81
N LEU A 547 21.15 13.14 14.33
CA LEU A 547 21.21 11.73 13.96
C LEU A 547 21.10 10.81 15.18
N ASN A 548 21.76 11.14 16.30
CA ASN A 548 21.62 10.41 17.56
C ASN A 548 20.18 10.44 18.06
N ARG A 549 19.49 11.57 17.87
CA ARG A 549 18.07 11.67 18.15
C ARG A 549 17.23 10.76 17.25
N ALA A 550 17.50 10.74 15.95
CA ALA A 550 16.80 9.86 15.03
C ALA A 550 16.99 8.39 15.41
N MET A 551 18.21 7.99 15.80
CA MET A 551 18.52 6.65 16.31
C MET A 551 17.82 6.34 17.64
N LEU A 552 17.64 7.32 18.53
CA LEU A 552 16.86 7.14 19.75
C LEU A 552 15.36 6.92 19.46
N LEU A 553 14.80 7.71 18.54
CA LEU A 553 13.37 7.67 18.20
C LEU A 553 13.02 6.48 17.28
N ALA A 554 14.00 5.93 16.57
CA ALA A 554 13.83 4.75 15.73
C ALA A 554 15.11 3.88 15.74
N PRO A 555 15.37 3.14 16.84
CA PRO A 555 16.64 2.41 17.05
C PRO A 555 16.94 1.32 16.03
N GLN A 556 15.90 0.78 15.40
CA GLN A 556 16.03 -0.29 14.40
C GLN A 556 15.88 0.23 12.97
N HIS A 557 15.80 1.56 12.79
CA HIS A 557 15.70 2.12 11.45
C HIS A 557 17.10 2.23 10.83
N PRO A 558 17.35 1.66 9.64
CA PRO A 558 18.70 1.57 9.10
C PRO A 558 19.28 2.93 8.66
N ASP A 559 18.43 3.88 8.28
CA ASP A 559 18.90 5.13 7.66
C ASP A 559 19.68 6.07 8.60
N PRO A 560 19.22 6.36 9.83
CA PRO A 560 20.02 7.15 10.78
C PRO A 560 21.41 6.54 11.03
N HIS A 561 21.48 5.23 11.27
CA HIS A 561 22.75 4.51 11.45
C HIS A 561 23.66 4.61 10.21
N LEU A 562 23.09 4.45 9.01
CA LEU A 562 23.85 4.57 7.76
C LEU A 562 24.38 5.99 7.54
N MET A 563 23.58 7.01 7.84
CA MET A 563 24.01 8.41 7.75
C MET A 563 25.13 8.72 8.76
N THR A 564 24.99 8.27 10.01
CA THR A 564 26.01 8.40 11.04
C THR A 564 27.30 7.69 10.63
N SER A 565 27.21 6.48 10.08
CA SER A 565 28.35 5.72 9.56
C SER A 565 29.12 6.49 8.48
N ARG A 566 28.40 7.08 7.50
CA ARG A 566 29.02 7.90 6.43
C ARG A 566 29.71 9.13 6.98
N LEU A 567 29.07 9.82 7.95
CA LEU A 567 29.64 11.00 8.58
C LEU A 567 30.91 10.66 9.38
N LEU A 568 30.88 9.60 10.20
CA LEU A 568 32.04 9.10 10.94
C LEU A 568 33.19 8.70 10.01
N ARG A 569 32.87 8.06 8.88
CA ARG A 569 33.87 7.71 7.87
C ARG A 569 34.52 8.94 7.25
N ALA A 570 33.75 9.98 6.94
CA ALA A 570 34.28 11.25 6.44
C ALA A 570 35.22 11.94 7.44
N LEU A 571 35.00 11.72 8.74
CA LEU A 571 35.87 12.22 9.83
C LEU A 571 37.05 11.29 10.16
N GLY A 572 37.20 10.16 9.47
CA GLY A 572 38.25 9.18 9.73
C GLY A 572 38.01 8.24 10.92
N ALA A 573 36.84 8.29 11.57
CA ALA A 573 36.46 7.43 12.69
C ALA A 573 35.98 6.04 12.21
N GLN A 574 36.89 5.27 11.59
CA GLN A 574 36.57 4.02 10.89
C GLN A 574 35.97 2.92 11.79
N SER A 575 36.45 2.77 13.03
CA SER A 575 35.93 1.75 13.94
C SER A 575 34.48 2.03 14.33
N GLN A 576 34.14 3.26 14.72
CA GLN A 576 32.77 3.65 15.01
C GLN A 576 31.89 3.61 13.76
N ALA A 577 32.38 4.06 12.61
CA ALA A 577 31.64 3.99 11.36
C ALA A 577 31.17 2.56 11.02
N ARG A 578 32.01 1.55 11.27
CA ARG A 578 31.67 0.14 11.06
C ARG A 578 30.64 -0.38 12.06
N ILE A 579 30.66 0.09 13.31
CA ILE A 579 29.64 -0.25 14.31
C ILE A 579 28.27 0.27 13.85
N GLU A 580 28.19 1.52 13.43
CA GLU A 580 26.94 2.10 12.93
C GLU A 580 26.45 1.41 11.65
N PHE A 581 27.37 1.09 10.73
CA PHE A 581 27.00 0.32 9.52
C PHE A 581 26.45 -1.07 9.86
N LYS A 582 27.06 -1.72 10.86
CA LYS A 582 26.62 -3.02 11.37
C LYS A 582 25.20 -2.95 11.92
N LEU A 583 24.87 -1.91 12.68
CA LEU A 583 23.50 -1.68 13.18
C LEU A 583 22.51 -1.46 12.02
N ALA A 584 22.89 -0.69 11.00
CA ALA A 584 22.06 -0.51 9.82
C ALA A 584 21.80 -1.83 9.05
N LEU A 585 22.77 -2.76 9.04
CA LEU A 585 22.62 -4.08 8.41
C LEU A 585 21.81 -5.07 9.24
N ALA A 586 21.82 -4.95 10.57
CA ALA A 586 21.14 -5.88 11.48
C ALA A 586 19.64 -5.95 11.15
N ASP A 587 19.02 -4.78 10.95
CA ASP A 587 17.58 -4.65 10.72
C ASP A 587 17.24 -4.33 9.25
N ALA A 588 18.15 -4.59 8.31
CA ALA A 588 17.91 -4.33 6.89
C ALA A 588 16.85 -5.27 6.29
N SER A 589 15.92 -4.70 5.52
CA SER A 589 14.99 -5.51 4.71
C SER A 589 15.75 -6.27 3.62
N PRO A 590 15.21 -7.39 3.10
CA PRO A 590 15.82 -8.11 1.97
C PRO A 590 16.07 -7.21 0.74
N LEU A 591 15.17 -6.25 0.47
CA LEU A 591 15.29 -5.29 -0.62
C LEU A 591 16.45 -4.31 -0.40
N ASP A 592 16.63 -3.84 0.84
CA ASP A 592 17.71 -2.92 1.19
C ASP A 592 19.07 -3.61 1.25
N LEU A 593 19.08 -4.91 1.58
CA LEU A 593 20.29 -5.67 1.84
C LEU A 593 21.25 -5.63 0.65
N ARG A 594 20.77 -5.83 -0.58
CA ARG A 594 21.62 -5.75 -1.78
C ARG A 594 22.33 -4.41 -1.89
N ARG A 595 21.60 -3.31 -1.70
CA ARG A 595 22.13 -1.94 -1.79
C ARG A 595 23.15 -1.67 -0.68
N LEU A 596 22.87 -2.15 0.54
CA LEU A 596 23.77 -1.96 1.69
C LEU A 596 25.04 -2.80 1.58
N LEU A 597 24.96 -4.05 1.09
CA LEU A 597 26.12 -4.90 0.84
C LEU A 597 27.03 -4.30 -0.25
N GLU A 598 26.44 -3.71 -1.29
CA GLU A 598 27.18 -2.95 -2.30
C GLU A 598 27.91 -1.75 -1.71
N GLU A 599 27.21 -0.97 -0.88
CA GLU A 599 27.81 0.17 -0.22
C GLU A 599 28.95 -0.27 0.71
N LEU A 600 28.79 -1.38 1.45
CA LEU A 600 29.82 -1.93 2.34
C LEU A 600 31.09 -2.28 1.58
N LEU A 601 30.99 -3.04 0.47
CA LEU A 601 32.14 -3.43 -0.35
C LEU A 601 32.86 -2.22 -0.95
N SER A 602 32.11 -1.19 -1.32
CA SER A 602 32.66 0.03 -1.91
C SER A 602 33.28 0.96 -0.87
N SER A 603 32.83 0.86 0.39
CA SER A 603 33.20 1.77 1.48
C SER A 603 34.50 1.40 2.18
N TRP A 604 34.85 0.12 2.21
CA TRP A 604 36.08 -0.37 2.83
C TRP A 604 36.79 -1.28 1.87
N SER A 605 38.09 -1.06 1.66
CA SER A 605 38.93 -1.86 0.76
C SER A 605 39.50 -3.12 1.42
N ASP A 606 39.52 -3.19 2.75
CA ASP A 606 40.08 -4.31 3.50
C ASP A 606 39.02 -5.37 3.86
N THR A 607 39.38 -6.65 3.77
CA THR A 607 38.46 -7.78 4.02
C THR A 607 38.05 -7.86 5.49
N GLU A 608 38.99 -7.67 6.43
CA GLU A 608 38.67 -7.68 7.86
C GLU A 608 37.70 -6.54 8.20
N ALA A 609 37.92 -5.36 7.64
CA ALA A 609 37.02 -4.22 7.79
C ALA A 609 35.59 -4.53 7.32
N VAL A 610 35.42 -5.09 6.12
CA VAL A 610 34.11 -5.50 5.59
C VAL A 610 33.45 -6.52 6.53
N LEU A 611 34.17 -7.54 6.94
CA LEU A 611 33.64 -8.61 7.78
C LEU A 611 33.34 -8.16 9.22
N SER A 612 34.04 -7.14 9.74
CA SER A 612 33.78 -6.57 11.07
C SER A 612 32.51 -5.72 11.12
N ALA A 613 32.08 -5.19 9.96
CA ALA A 613 30.84 -4.43 9.81
C ALA A 613 29.60 -5.32 9.59
N LEU A 614 29.76 -6.64 9.50
CA LEU A 614 28.63 -7.58 9.42
C LEU A 614 28.08 -7.91 10.82
N PRO A 615 26.75 -7.88 11.02
CA PRO A 615 26.15 -8.30 12.28
C PRO A 615 26.34 -9.80 12.53
N ARG A 616 26.52 -10.18 13.81
CA ARG A 616 26.76 -11.58 14.21
C ARG A 616 25.46 -12.36 14.31
N GLU A 617 24.39 -11.63 14.56
CA GLU A 617 23.02 -12.10 14.73
C GLU A 617 22.42 -12.57 13.40
N ARG A 618 23.07 -12.24 12.27
CA ARG A 618 22.69 -12.65 10.91
C ARG A 618 23.78 -13.51 10.26
N PRO A 619 23.89 -14.80 10.63
CA PRO A 619 24.95 -15.70 10.16
C PRO A 619 24.94 -15.92 8.64
N GLU A 620 23.84 -15.60 7.96
CA GLU A 620 23.71 -15.70 6.50
C GLU A 620 24.41 -14.58 5.72
N LEU A 621 24.72 -13.45 6.36
CA LEU A 621 25.28 -12.27 5.69
C LEU A 621 26.71 -12.46 5.17
N PRO A 622 27.64 -13.11 5.88
CA PRO A 622 28.98 -13.38 5.35
C PRO A 622 28.92 -14.18 4.04
N GLY A 623 28.09 -15.22 3.97
CA GLY A 623 27.89 -16.01 2.75
C GLY A 623 27.29 -15.18 1.62
N LEU A 624 26.28 -14.36 1.91
CA LEU A 624 25.65 -13.47 0.93
C LEU A 624 26.61 -12.37 0.43
N MET A 625 27.43 -11.82 1.33
CA MET A 625 28.47 -10.84 1.02
C MET A 625 29.52 -11.42 0.07
N ALA A 626 30.02 -12.62 0.37
CA ALA A 626 30.95 -13.33 -0.50
C ALA A 626 30.33 -13.68 -1.87
N GLU A 627 29.07 -14.12 -1.90
CA GLU A 627 28.34 -14.36 -3.15
C GLU A 627 28.23 -13.09 -3.99
N PHE A 628 27.90 -11.96 -3.35
CA PHE A 628 27.80 -10.67 -4.00
C PHE A 628 29.16 -10.17 -4.52
N ALA A 629 30.24 -10.39 -3.77
CA ALA A 629 31.61 -10.11 -4.18
C ALA A 629 32.02 -10.92 -5.43
N ILE A 630 31.61 -12.19 -5.53
CA ILE A 630 31.84 -13.01 -6.73
C ILE A 630 31.07 -12.43 -7.93
N TRP A 631 29.81 -12.05 -7.76
CA TRP A 631 29.01 -11.46 -8.83
C TRP A 631 29.61 -10.15 -9.36
N ARG A 632 30.22 -9.33 -8.49
CA ARG A 632 30.93 -8.11 -8.88
C ARG A 632 32.35 -8.31 -9.39
N ALA A 633 32.82 -9.56 -9.43
CA ALA A 633 34.22 -9.87 -9.68
C ALA A 633 35.19 -9.10 -8.75
N ASP A 634 34.78 -8.83 -7.51
CA ASP A 634 35.61 -8.14 -6.51
C ASP A 634 36.91 -8.93 -6.28
N PRO A 635 38.08 -8.28 -6.19
CA PRO A 635 39.36 -8.96 -5.99
C PRO A 635 39.44 -9.74 -4.67
N ARG A 636 38.63 -9.37 -3.66
CA ARG A 636 38.61 -9.99 -2.33
C ARG A 636 37.69 -11.19 -2.23
N ARG A 637 36.98 -11.56 -3.31
CA ARG A 637 35.94 -12.61 -3.28
C ARG A 637 36.41 -13.93 -2.68
N ALA A 638 37.65 -14.35 -2.95
CA ALA A 638 38.20 -15.60 -2.41
C ALA A 638 38.44 -15.52 -0.90
N GLU A 639 38.93 -14.38 -0.41
CA GLU A 639 39.20 -14.14 1.00
C GLU A 639 37.89 -14.01 1.80
N LEU A 640 36.93 -13.23 1.26
CA LEU A 640 35.59 -13.10 1.84
C LEU A 640 34.86 -14.45 1.89
N ALA A 641 34.96 -15.26 0.84
CA ALA A 641 34.34 -16.59 0.81
C ALA A 641 34.98 -17.55 1.83
N ARG A 642 36.32 -17.56 1.94
CA ARG A 642 37.02 -18.34 2.97
C ARG A 642 36.59 -17.92 4.37
N ALA A 643 36.62 -16.62 4.66
CA ALA A 643 36.29 -16.11 5.99
C ALA A 643 34.81 -16.31 6.34
N ALA A 644 33.90 -16.23 5.37
CA ALA A 644 32.49 -16.58 5.57
C ALA A 644 32.34 -18.05 5.98
N PHE A 645 33.05 -18.96 5.31
CA PHE A 645 33.05 -20.39 5.64
C PHE A 645 33.71 -20.69 6.97
N GLU A 646 34.83 -20.05 7.31
CA GLU A 646 35.50 -20.23 8.62
C GLU A 646 34.61 -19.78 9.79
N ARG A 647 33.78 -18.75 9.61
CA ARG A 647 32.85 -18.27 10.64
C ARG A 647 31.62 -19.16 10.80
N HIS A 648 31.10 -19.69 9.69
CA HIS A 648 29.88 -20.49 9.64
C HIS A 648 30.07 -21.73 8.75
N PRO A 649 30.88 -22.71 9.18
CA PRO A 649 31.21 -23.90 8.38
C PRO A 649 30.02 -24.83 8.13
N GLU A 650 28.92 -24.64 8.87
CA GLU A 650 27.65 -25.33 8.73
C GLU A 650 26.68 -24.67 7.73
N ASP A 651 26.88 -23.40 7.35
CA ASP A 651 26.03 -22.71 6.39
C ASP A 651 26.30 -23.20 4.96
N PRO A 652 25.33 -23.83 4.26
CA PRO A 652 25.51 -24.28 2.89
C PRO A 652 25.86 -23.15 1.92
N ARG A 653 25.41 -21.91 2.17
CA ARG A 653 25.75 -20.77 1.31
C ARG A 653 27.21 -20.39 1.44
N SER A 654 27.74 -20.27 2.66
CA SER A 654 29.16 -20.02 2.93
C SER A 654 30.05 -21.12 2.31
N GLY A 655 29.63 -22.38 2.42
CA GLY A 655 30.28 -23.52 1.79
C GLY A 655 30.30 -23.45 0.27
N TYR A 656 29.16 -23.13 -0.35
CA TYR A 656 29.03 -22.96 -1.79
C TYR A 656 29.98 -21.87 -2.32
N VAL A 657 29.97 -20.67 -1.73
CA VAL A 657 30.82 -19.57 -2.21
C VAL A 657 32.29 -19.89 -2.05
N HIS A 658 32.68 -20.56 -0.96
CA HIS A 658 34.07 -20.99 -0.76
C HIS A 658 34.48 -22.05 -1.79
N ALA A 659 33.68 -23.10 -1.98
CA ALA A 659 33.94 -24.14 -2.97
C ALA A 659 34.02 -23.56 -4.39
N ARG A 660 33.14 -22.61 -4.73
CA ARG A 660 33.19 -21.90 -6.02
C ARG A 660 34.50 -21.14 -6.21
N THR A 661 34.96 -20.40 -5.20
CA THR A 661 36.24 -19.67 -5.31
C THR A 661 37.45 -20.59 -5.39
N LEU A 662 37.42 -21.75 -4.69
CA LEU A 662 38.45 -22.78 -4.82
C LEU A 662 38.49 -23.36 -6.24
N MET A 663 37.31 -23.67 -6.80
CA MET A 663 37.18 -24.14 -8.17
C MET A 663 37.71 -23.11 -9.18
N GLU A 664 37.31 -21.84 -9.07
CA GLU A 664 37.79 -20.75 -9.94
C GLU A 664 39.32 -20.54 -9.83
N SER A 665 39.93 -20.89 -8.69
CA SER A 665 41.38 -20.84 -8.46
C SER A 665 42.15 -22.10 -8.90
N GLY A 666 41.48 -23.09 -9.48
CA GLY A 666 42.10 -24.36 -9.93
C GLY A 666 42.29 -25.41 -8.82
N ARG A 667 41.86 -25.14 -7.59
CA ARG A 667 41.93 -26.07 -6.44
C ARG A 667 40.74 -27.04 -6.44
N HIS A 668 40.62 -27.82 -7.51
CA HIS A 668 39.42 -28.64 -7.78
C HIS A 668 39.18 -29.74 -6.73
N GLU A 669 40.22 -30.39 -6.21
CA GLU A 669 40.07 -31.46 -5.22
C GLU A 669 39.46 -30.98 -3.89
N GLU A 670 39.87 -29.78 -3.44
CA GLU A 670 39.35 -29.17 -2.22
C GLU A 670 37.91 -28.68 -2.41
N ALA A 671 37.63 -28.02 -3.55
CA ALA A 671 36.29 -27.61 -3.93
C ALA A 671 35.34 -28.81 -4.01
N LEU A 672 35.80 -29.92 -4.59
CA LEU A 672 35.06 -31.17 -4.70
C LEU A 672 34.77 -31.76 -3.31
N THR A 673 35.79 -31.87 -2.47
CA THR A 673 35.65 -32.41 -1.11
C THR A 673 34.62 -31.61 -0.30
N LEU A 674 34.71 -30.28 -0.36
CA LEU A 674 33.79 -29.38 0.33
C LEU A 674 32.36 -29.48 -0.21
N THR A 675 32.19 -29.49 -1.52
CA THR A 675 30.88 -29.62 -2.18
C THR A 675 30.22 -30.96 -1.83
N LEU A 676 30.98 -32.05 -1.85
CA LEU A 676 30.52 -33.39 -1.48
C LEU A 676 30.07 -33.47 -0.02
N LYS A 677 30.74 -32.77 0.89
CA LYS A 677 30.35 -32.70 2.30
C LYS A 677 28.91 -32.16 2.43
N PHE A 678 28.61 -31.01 1.83
CA PHE A 678 27.28 -30.40 1.91
C PHE A 678 26.19 -31.19 1.17
N LEU A 679 26.53 -31.87 0.06
CA LEU A 679 25.56 -32.72 -0.63
C LEU A 679 25.22 -34.01 0.16
N LYS A 680 26.09 -34.43 1.10
CA LYS A 680 25.90 -35.62 1.94
C LYS A 680 25.23 -35.31 3.29
N GLU A 681 25.34 -34.08 3.80
CA GLU A 681 24.84 -33.66 5.12
C GLU A 681 23.45 -32.99 5.03
N ARG A 682 22.43 -33.56 5.69
CA ARG A 682 21.05 -33.02 5.91
C ARG A 682 20.29 -32.51 4.66
N PRO A 683 18.96 -32.26 4.74
CA PRO A 683 18.24 -31.66 3.61
C PRO A 683 18.66 -30.21 3.42
N ILE A 684 19.41 -29.93 2.35
CA ILE A 684 19.63 -28.59 1.81
C ILE A 684 18.46 -28.20 0.90
N SER A 685 18.15 -26.90 0.81
CA SER A 685 17.15 -26.43 -0.16
C SER A 685 17.59 -26.80 -1.57
N ASP A 686 16.66 -27.22 -2.43
CA ASP A 686 16.99 -27.62 -3.80
C ASP A 686 17.68 -26.49 -4.58
N GLY A 687 17.32 -25.22 -4.35
CA GLY A 687 18.01 -24.07 -4.96
C GLY A 687 19.49 -23.98 -4.59
N MET A 688 19.85 -24.39 -3.36
CA MET A 688 21.26 -24.50 -2.94
C MET A 688 21.91 -25.76 -3.50
N GLU A 689 21.18 -26.88 -3.57
CA GLU A 689 21.66 -28.10 -4.22
C GLU A 689 22.04 -27.81 -5.69
N LEU A 690 21.18 -27.11 -6.44
CA LEU A 690 21.48 -26.67 -7.81
C LEU A 690 22.80 -25.89 -7.91
N ARG A 691 23.07 -24.98 -6.96
CA ARG A 691 24.29 -24.17 -6.95
C ARG A 691 25.54 -25.01 -6.67
N LEU A 692 25.46 -25.93 -5.71
CA LEU A 692 26.55 -26.88 -5.42
C LEU A 692 26.82 -27.81 -6.60
N LEU A 693 25.79 -28.24 -7.34
CA LEU A 693 25.96 -29.05 -8.55
C LEU A 693 26.73 -28.32 -9.66
N HIS A 694 26.62 -26.99 -9.76
CA HIS A 694 27.43 -26.22 -10.71
C HIS A 694 28.92 -26.26 -10.32
N VAL A 695 29.23 -26.19 -9.02
CA VAL A 695 30.62 -26.31 -8.54
C VAL A 695 31.15 -27.71 -8.83
N LEU A 696 30.34 -28.73 -8.54
CA LEU A 696 30.67 -30.13 -8.82
C LEU A 696 30.96 -30.38 -10.31
N TRP A 697 30.12 -29.83 -11.20
CA TRP A 697 30.33 -29.88 -12.64
C TRP A 697 31.67 -29.26 -13.06
N GLY A 698 32.01 -28.09 -12.50
CA GLY A 698 33.27 -27.41 -12.79
C GLY A 698 34.51 -28.12 -12.22
N CYS A 699 34.37 -28.88 -11.14
CA CYS A 699 35.45 -29.69 -10.56
C CYS A 699 35.77 -30.97 -11.35
N GLY A 700 34.95 -31.33 -12.36
CA GLY A 700 35.16 -32.48 -13.24
C GLY A 700 34.18 -33.64 -13.06
N GLU A 701 33.35 -33.64 -12.01
CA GLU A 701 32.34 -34.67 -11.72
C GLU A 701 31.05 -34.49 -12.54
N ARG A 702 31.22 -34.31 -13.85
CA ARG A 702 30.18 -33.87 -14.78
C ARG A 702 28.99 -34.84 -14.88
N ALA A 703 29.28 -36.14 -14.99
CA ALA A 703 28.24 -37.16 -15.13
C ALA A 703 27.35 -37.22 -13.88
N TRP A 704 27.96 -37.24 -12.70
CA TRP A 704 27.23 -37.31 -11.44
C TRP A 704 26.43 -36.03 -11.17
N ALA A 705 27.01 -34.85 -11.44
CA ALA A 705 26.30 -33.58 -11.32
C ALA A 705 25.03 -33.53 -12.20
N ALA A 706 25.11 -34.02 -13.45
CA ALA A 706 23.99 -34.05 -14.38
C ALA A 706 22.89 -35.06 -14.00
N GLU A 707 23.24 -36.22 -13.44
CA GLU A 707 22.25 -37.15 -12.89
C GLU A 707 21.55 -36.55 -11.68
N ARG A 708 22.33 -35.97 -10.76
CA ARG A 708 21.77 -35.38 -9.54
C ARG A 708 20.87 -34.17 -9.82
N LEU A 709 21.24 -33.33 -10.80
CA LEU A 709 20.39 -32.24 -11.28
C LEU A 709 19.04 -32.75 -11.81
N ALA A 710 19.04 -33.86 -12.55
CA ALA A 710 17.80 -34.46 -13.03
C ALA A 710 16.93 -34.96 -11.87
N GLU A 711 17.52 -35.58 -10.85
CA GLU A 711 16.81 -36.02 -9.64
C GLU A 711 16.20 -34.85 -8.86
N VAL A 712 16.93 -33.75 -8.68
CA VAL A 712 16.41 -32.52 -8.05
C VAL A 712 15.19 -32.01 -8.81
N LEU A 713 15.29 -31.88 -10.13
CA LEU A 713 14.19 -31.40 -10.97
C LEU A 713 12.96 -32.32 -10.94
N LEU A 714 13.15 -33.63 -10.77
CA LEU A 714 12.07 -34.61 -10.63
C LEU A 714 11.37 -34.52 -9.26
N ARG A 715 12.13 -34.38 -8.16
CA ARG A 715 11.59 -34.28 -6.79
C ARG A 715 10.70 -33.05 -6.62
N GLN A 716 11.11 -31.96 -7.23
CA GLN A 716 10.61 -30.64 -6.92
C GLN A 716 9.24 -30.28 -7.53
N LYS A 717 8.71 -31.05 -8.50
CA LYS A 717 7.65 -30.57 -9.43
C LYS A 717 7.92 -29.16 -10.02
N HIS A 718 9.15 -28.63 -9.86
CA HIS A 718 9.50 -27.27 -10.24
C HIS A 718 9.58 -27.18 -11.77
N ARG A 719 8.95 -26.14 -12.32
CA ARG A 719 9.01 -25.76 -13.72
C ARG A 719 10.11 -24.71 -13.96
N SER A 720 11.27 -24.82 -13.29
CA SER A 720 12.39 -23.91 -13.55
C SER A 720 12.98 -24.25 -14.91
N ALA A 721 12.53 -23.52 -15.93
CA ALA A 721 12.98 -23.70 -17.30
C ALA A 721 14.49 -23.51 -17.45
N ASP A 722 15.07 -22.58 -16.69
CA ASP A 722 16.52 -22.34 -16.64
C ASP A 722 17.30 -23.56 -16.16
N ALA A 723 16.84 -24.23 -15.10
CA ALA A 723 17.53 -25.41 -14.58
C ALA A 723 17.45 -26.60 -15.57
N TYR A 724 16.33 -26.73 -16.30
CA TYR A 724 16.22 -27.68 -17.42
C TYR A 724 17.13 -27.31 -18.60
N LEU A 725 17.30 -26.01 -18.88
CA LEU A 725 18.23 -25.53 -19.91
C LEU A 725 19.69 -25.85 -19.53
N THR A 726 20.05 -25.65 -18.26
CA THR A 726 21.36 -26.07 -17.73
C THR A 726 21.54 -27.57 -17.86
N LEU A 727 20.55 -28.39 -17.46
CA LEU A 727 20.62 -29.85 -17.60
C LEU A 727 20.78 -30.28 -19.06
N ALA A 728 20.05 -29.66 -19.99
CA ALA A 728 20.20 -29.94 -21.42
C ALA A 728 21.63 -29.67 -21.89
N THR A 729 22.18 -28.51 -21.53
CA THR A 729 23.55 -28.11 -21.87
C THR A 729 24.58 -29.11 -21.31
N TRP A 730 24.40 -29.54 -20.06
CA TRP A 730 25.26 -30.53 -19.40
C TRP A 730 25.18 -31.90 -20.08
N ARG A 731 23.98 -32.35 -20.48
CA ARG A 731 23.81 -33.64 -21.20
C ARG A 731 24.46 -33.61 -22.59
N LEU A 732 24.40 -32.48 -23.29
CA LEU A 732 25.11 -32.30 -24.56
C LEU A 732 26.62 -32.42 -24.37
N ALA A 733 27.17 -31.74 -23.36
CA ALA A 733 28.61 -31.81 -23.05
C ALA A 733 29.09 -33.21 -22.62
N LEU A 734 28.18 -34.08 -22.19
CA LEU A 734 28.44 -35.50 -21.88
C LEU A 734 28.21 -36.44 -23.07
N GLY A 735 27.86 -35.92 -24.26
CA GLY A 735 27.55 -36.74 -25.43
C GLY A 735 26.22 -37.52 -25.31
N GLN A 736 25.23 -36.96 -24.60
CA GLN A 736 23.93 -37.60 -24.36
C GLN A 736 22.77 -36.82 -25.02
N PRO A 737 22.71 -36.76 -26.35
CA PRO A 737 21.76 -35.91 -27.09
C PRO A 737 20.30 -36.26 -26.81
N ASP A 738 19.95 -37.54 -26.70
CA ASP A 738 18.55 -37.96 -26.44
C ASP A 738 18.03 -37.47 -25.09
N ARG A 739 18.88 -37.53 -24.06
CA ARG A 739 18.52 -37.02 -22.73
C ARG A 739 18.45 -35.49 -22.72
N ALA A 740 19.31 -34.83 -23.49
CA ALA A 740 19.24 -33.38 -23.69
C ALA A 740 17.91 -32.97 -24.34
N ARG A 741 17.42 -33.68 -25.37
CA ARG A 741 16.11 -33.42 -26.01
C ARG A 741 14.96 -33.44 -25.00
N VAL A 742 14.99 -34.36 -24.04
CA VAL A 742 13.98 -34.41 -22.97
C VAL A 742 14.01 -33.15 -22.12
N ALA A 743 15.19 -32.74 -21.64
CA ALA A 743 15.34 -31.54 -20.83
C ALA A 743 14.95 -30.26 -21.60
N ILE A 744 15.32 -30.15 -22.87
CA ILE A 744 14.97 -29.04 -23.76
C ILE A 744 13.44 -28.86 -23.86
N ARG A 745 12.67 -29.96 -23.99
CA ARG A 745 11.20 -29.88 -24.03
C ARG A 745 10.60 -29.24 -22.78
N HIS A 746 11.22 -29.42 -21.63
CA HIS A 746 10.80 -28.77 -20.39
C HIS A 746 11.27 -27.30 -20.34
N ALA A 747 12.50 -27.00 -20.74
CA ALA A 747 13.04 -25.64 -20.79
C ALA A 747 12.25 -24.71 -21.73
N ARG A 748 11.70 -25.23 -22.83
CA ARG A 748 10.85 -24.47 -23.77
C ARG A 748 9.55 -23.91 -23.18
N ARG A 749 9.16 -24.33 -21.98
CA ARG A 749 7.98 -23.81 -21.27
C ARG A 749 8.30 -22.59 -20.40
N GLY A 750 9.55 -22.11 -20.42
CA GLY A 750 10.01 -20.92 -19.70
C GLY A 750 9.58 -19.61 -20.32
N ASP A 751 10.21 -18.54 -19.87
CA ASP A 751 10.09 -17.22 -20.51
C ASP A 751 10.64 -17.22 -21.95
N SER A 752 10.38 -16.15 -22.70
CA SER A 752 10.76 -16.05 -24.11
C SER A 752 12.27 -16.23 -24.33
N SER A 753 13.10 -15.72 -23.42
CA SER A 753 14.56 -15.82 -23.53
C SER A 753 15.05 -17.26 -23.31
N THR A 754 14.59 -17.92 -22.26
CA THR A 754 14.92 -19.32 -21.95
C THR A 754 14.41 -20.27 -23.03
N ALA A 755 13.17 -20.03 -23.50
CA ALA A 755 12.58 -20.82 -24.57
C ALA A 755 13.36 -20.64 -25.89
N ALA A 756 13.78 -19.42 -26.22
CA ALA A 756 14.62 -19.15 -27.39
C ALA A 756 15.98 -19.88 -27.30
N ARG A 757 16.67 -19.82 -26.15
CA ARG A 757 17.93 -20.54 -25.93
C ARG A 757 17.75 -22.06 -26.01
N ALA A 758 16.66 -22.59 -25.46
CA ALA A 758 16.33 -24.01 -25.56
C ALA A 758 16.06 -24.45 -27.02
N LEU A 759 15.40 -23.61 -27.82
CA LEU A 759 15.19 -23.85 -29.25
C LEU A 759 16.50 -23.85 -30.03
N LEU A 760 17.46 -22.98 -29.70
CA LEU A 760 18.78 -23.01 -30.33
C LEU A 760 19.55 -24.29 -30.03
N LEU A 761 19.52 -24.78 -28.79
CA LEU A 761 20.13 -26.08 -28.46
C LEU A 761 19.46 -27.24 -29.21
N LEU A 762 18.14 -27.16 -29.41
CA LEU A 762 17.44 -28.15 -30.23
C LEU A 762 17.86 -28.05 -31.69
N ALA A 763 17.96 -26.82 -32.22
CA ALA A 763 18.36 -26.60 -33.60
C ALA A 763 19.76 -27.15 -33.89
N ASP A 764 20.70 -26.99 -32.95
CA ASP A 764 22.04 -27.59 -33.06
C ASP A 764 21.96 -29.12 -33.17
N LEU A 765 21.15 -29.75 -32.29
CA LEU A 765 20.95 -31.20 -32.31
C LEU A 765 20.33 -31.71 -33.61
N GLU A 766 19.29 -31.05 -34.10
CA GLU A 766 18.64 -31.44 -35.37
C GLU A 766 19.58 -31.20 -36.56
N GLN A 767 20.43 -30.18 -36.50
CA GLN A 767 21.44 -29.94 -37.51
C GLN A 767 22.50 -31.06 -37.52
N ASP A 768 22.94 -31.50 -36.34
CA ASP A 768 23.91 -32.61 -36.19
C ASP A 768 23.32 -33.95 -36.65
N ASP A 769 22.00 -34.14 -36.51
CA ASP A 769 21.26 -35.29 -37.05
C ASP A 769 21.05 -35.22 -38.59
N GLY A 770 21.40 -34.10 -39.22
CA GLY A 770 21.24 -33.88 -40.67
C GLY A 770 19.92 -33.23 -41.08
N GLU A 771 19.04 -32.89 -40.13
CA GLU A 771 17.73 -32.27 -40.34
C GLU A 771 17.82 -30.73 -40.45
N ALA A 772 18.60 -30.26 -41.42
CA ALA A 772 18.93 -28.84 -41.57
C ALA A 772 17.72 -27.92 -41.79
N SER A 773 16.62 -28.43 -42.37
CA SER A 773 15.39 -27.67 -42.59
C SER A 773 14.64 -27.40 -41.27
N LEU A 774 14.58 -28.41 -40.39
CA LEU A 774 13.99 -28.32 -39.06
C LEU A 774 14.82 -27.40 -38.17
N ALA A 775 16.15 -27.57 -38.18
CA ALA A 775 17.08 -26.69 -37.46
C ALA A 775 16.88 -25.22 -37.83
N LEU A 776 16.76 -24.91 -39.13
CA LEU A 776 16.49 -23.55 -39.61
C LEU A 776 15.13 -23.01 -39.11
N GLY A 777 14.09 -23.84 -39.09
CA GLY A 777 12.78 -23.48 -38.55
C GLY A 777 12.83 -23.15 -37.04
N LEU A 778 13.58 -23.94 -36.27
CA LEU A 778 13.79 -23.73 -34.84
C LEU A 778 14.59 -22.46 -34.54
N MET A 779 15.63 -22.16 -35.32
CA MET A 779 16.41 -20.92 -35.20
C MET A 779 15.56 -19.67 -35.47
N ARG A 780 14.70 -19.72 -36.50
CA ARG A 780 13.71 -18.66 -36.79
C ARG A 780 12.74 -18.45 -35.63
N GLN A 781 12.25 -19.53 -35.05
CA GLN A 781 11.36 -19.46 -33.90
C GLN A 781 12.06 -18.87 -32.67
N ALA A 782 13.32 -19.27 -32.40
CA ALA A 782 14.11 -18.69 -31.33
C ALA A 782 14.31 -17.19 -31.50
N ARG A 783 14.67 -16.75 -32.72
CA ARG A 783 14.82 -15.34 -33.08
C ARG A 783 13.52 -14.55 -32.96
N HIS A 784 12.37 -15.16 -33.29
CA HIS A 784 11.07 -14.50 -33.15
C HIS A 784 10.68 -14.32 -31.67
N LEU A 785 10.99 -15.32 -30.83
CA LEU A 785 10.73 -15.25 -29.38
C LEU A 785 11.65 -14.26 -28.68
N ASP A 786 12.93 -14.22 -29.04
CA ASP A 786 13.91 -13.27 -28.51
C ASP A 786 14.78 -12.69 -29.64
N PRO A 787 14.36 -11.56 -30.24
CA PRO A 787 15.13 -10.88 -31.28
C PRO A 787 16.49 -10.38 -30.79
N SER A 788 16.67 -10.22 -29.47
CA SER A 788 17.93 -9.75 -28.86
C SER A 788 19.01 -10.84 -28.75
N LEU A 789 18.65 -12.11 -28.99
CA LEU A 789 19.54 -13.25 -28.92
C LEU A 789 20.44 -13.34 -30.18
N THR A 790 21.66 -12.80 -30.07
CA THR A 790 22.62 -12.71 -31.18
C THR A 790 22.99 -14.08 -31.78
N ASP A 791 23.10 -15.11 -30.94
CA ASP A 791 23.41 -16.47 -31.37
C ASP A 791 22.36 -17.05 -32.33
N ALA A 792 21.09 -16.64 -32.21
CA ALA A 792 20.03 -17.10 -33.09
C ALA A 792 20.27 -16.61 -34.53
N TRP A 793 20.59 -15.33 -34.68
CA TRP A 793 20.93 -14.72 -35.96
C TRP A 793 22.19 -15.34 -36.57
N LEU A 794 23.25 -15.46 -35.77
CA LEU A 794 24.53 -15.99 -36.20
C LEU A 794 24.41 -17.43 -36.71
N LYS A 795 23.72 -18.29 -35.96
CA LYS A 795 23.53 -19.69 -36.34
C LYS A 795 22.63 -19.83 -37.57
N GLU A 796 21.56 -19.04 -37.68
CA GLU A 796 20.67 -19.05 -38.85
C GLU A 796 21.42 -18.65 -40.13
N VAL A 797 22.21 -17.56 -40.09
CA VAL A 797 23.02 -17.09 -41.22
C VAL A 797 24.07 -18.14 -41.62
N ARG A 798 24.79 -18.71 -40.66
CA ARG A 798 25.79 -19.76 -40.93
C ARG A 798 25.17 -21.00 -41.56
N LEU A 799 24.01 -21.43 -41.07
CA LEU A 799 23.32 -22.59 -41.63
C LEU A 799 22.82 -22.31 -43.05
N LEU A 800 22.27 -21.12 -43.32
CA LEU A 800 21.85 -20.71 -44.68
C LEU A 800 23.03 -20.68 -45.67
N ASP A 801 24.19 -20.16 -45.26
CA ASP A 801 25.38 -20.18 -46.12
C ASP A 801 25.87 -21.60 -46.39
N ARG A 802 25.92 -22.48 -45.37
CA ARG A 802 26.24 -23.91 -45.55
C ARG A 802 25.27 -24.62 -46.50
N LEU A 803 23.99 -24.28 -46.44
CA LEU A 803 22.96 -24.77 -47.36
C LEU A 803 23.01 -24.11 -48.75
N LYS A 804 24.03 -23.28 -49.03
CA LYS A 804 24.20 -22.51 -50.28
C LYS A 804 23.05 -21.54 -50.58
N ARG A 805 22.25 -21.17 -49.57
CA ARG A 805 21.15 -20.20 -49.64
C ARG A 805 21.66 -18.79 -49.33
N ARG A 806 22.71 -18.37 -50.05
CA ARG A 806 23.46 -17.12 -49.77
C ARG A 806 22.62 -15.84 -49.86
N ASN A 807 21.63 -15.80 -50.74
CA ASN A 807 20.77 -14.62 -50.87
C ASN A 807 19.92 -14.42 -49.61
N GLU A 808 19.33 -15.48 -49.08
CA GLU A 808 18.58 -15.43 -47.82
C GLU A 808 19.48 -15.10 -46.63
N ALA A 809 20.71 -15.62 -46.60
CA ALA A 809 21.69 -15.27 -45.57
C ALA A 809 22.02 -13.75 -45.58
N ARG A 810 22.18 -13.15 -46.77
CA ARG A 810 22.40 -11.70 -46.93
C ARG A 810 21.19 -10.87 -46.53
N GLU A 811 19.99 -11.27 -46.96
CA GLU A 811 18.75 -10.61 -46.58
C GLU A 811 18.56 -10.63 -45.06
N LEU A 812 18.84 -11.77 -44.43
CA LEU A 812 18.76 -11.92 -42.99
C LEU A 812 19.79 -11.01 -42.28
N LEU A 813 21.03 -10.92 -42.78
CA LEU A 813 22.06 -10.01 -42.25
C LEU A 813 21.69 -8.53 -42.33
N GLN A 814 20.85 -8.13 -43.30
CA GLN A 814 20.34 -6.76 -43.39
C GLN A 814 19.28 -6.46 -42.32
N GLN A 815 18.62 -7.49 -41.80
CA GLN A 815 17.59 -7.38 -40.76
C GLN A 815 18.19 -7.46 -39.34
N VAL A 816 19.48 -7.80 -39.20
CA VAL A 816 20.16 -7.84 -37.89
C VAL A 816 20.22 -6.44 -37.29
N PRO A 817 19.71 -6.22 -36.07
CA PRO A 817 19.81 -4.95 -35.36
C PRO A 817 21.26 -4.44 -35.29
N ALA A 818 21.44 -3.11 -35.44
CA ALA A 818 22.76 -2.49 -35.43
C ALA A 818 23.57 -2.80 -34.16
N SER A 819 22.91 -2.90 -33.00
CA SER A 819 23.53 -3.27 -31.72
C SER A 819 24.10 -4.68 -31.68
N GLN A 820 23.62 -5.60 -32.52
CA GLN A 820 24.12 -6.97 -32.61
C GLN A 820 25.21 -7.13 -33.68
N LEU A 821 25.23 -6.24 -34.67
CA LEU A 821 26.28 -6.17 -35.69
C LEU A 821 27.64 -5.76 -35.13
N GLU A 822 27.67 -5.20 -33.91
CA GLU A 822 28.91 -4.97 -33.15
C GLU A 822 29.59 -6.29 -32.72
N ASN A 823 28.91 -7.44 -32.84
CA ASN A 823 29.55 -8.74 -32.70
C ASN A 823 30.52 -8.99 -33.87
N ASN A 824 31.79 -9.21 -33.54
CA ASN A 824 32.88 -9.47 -34.50
C ASN A 824 32.57 -10.60 -35.49
N GLU A 825 31.77 -11.61 -35.12
CA GLU A 825 31.46 -12.73 -36.02
C GLU A 825 30.37 -12.39 -37.05
N LEU A 826 29.34 -11.62 -36.68
CA LEU A 826 28.27 -11.22 -37.60
C LEU A 826 28.74 -10.14 -38.58
N SER A 827 29.58 -9.22 -38.12
CA SER A 827 30.23 -8.22 -38.98
C SER A 827 31.15 -8.87 -40.00
N LEU A 828 31.94 -9.87 -39.59
CA LEU A 828 32.83 -10.63 -40.47
C LEU A 828 32.03 -11.43 -41.51
N LEU A 829 30.94 -12.11 -41.12
CA LEU A 829 30.05 -12.80 -42.06
C LEU A 829 29.39 -11.84 -43.07
N ARG A 830 29.05 -10.63 -42.63
CA ARG A 830 28.53 -9.57 -43.52
C ARG A 830 29.56 -9.12 -44.54
N GLN A 831 30.83 -9.04 -44.14
CA GLN A 831 31.93 -8.72 -45.06
C GLN A 831 32.20 -9.87 -46.03
N GLU A 832 32.19 -11.12 -45.56
CA GLU A 832 32.43 -12.33 -46.37
C GLU A 832 31.34 -12.57 -47.41
N LEU A 833 30.08 -12.38 -47.04
CA LEU A 833 28.95 -12.62 -47.95
C LEU A 833 28.76 -11.49 -48.96
N GLY A 834 29.26 -10.29 -48.68
CA GLY A 834 29.17 -9.10 -49.54
C GLY A 834 27.73 -8.55 -49.68
N PRO A 835 27.56 -7.37 -50.31
CA PRO A 835 26.25 -6.77 -50.53
C PRO A 835 25.36 -7.64 -51.43
N LEU A 836 24.04 -7.51 -51.30
CA LEU A 836 23.08 -8.14 -52.23
C LEU A 836 23.41 -7.66 -53.66
N PRO A 837 23.42 -8.57 -54.67
CA PRO A 837 23.59 -8.15 -56.05
C PRO A 837 22.46 -7.20 -56.43
N SER A 838 22.82 -6.00 -56.91
CA SER A 838 21.85 -5.01 -57.39
C SER A 838 20.95 -5.67 -58.44
N PRO A 839 19.62 -5.50 -58.37
CA PRO A 839 18.72 -6.06 -59.38
C PRO A 839 19.06 -5.41 -60.74
N GLN A 840 19.75 -6.14 -61.62
CA GLN A 840 20.10 -5.66 -62.95
C GLN A 840 18.87 -5.71 -63.87
N GLY A 841 18.42 -4.52 -64.28
CA GLY A 841 17.96 -4.17 -65.63
C GLY A 841 16.90 -5.05 -66.29
N SER A 842 15.64 -4.60 -66.23
CA SER A 842 14.65 -4.86 -67.28
C SER A 842 15.06 -4.16 -68.60
N PRO A 843 14.97 -4.82 -69.77
CA PRO A 843 15.42 -4.25 -71.03
C PRO A 843 14.39 -3.28 -71.62
N THR A 844 14.86 -2.08 -71.95
CA THR A 844 14.15 -1.01 -72.68
C THR A 844 14.11 -1.27 -74.19
N SER A 845 12.91 -1.19 -74.78
CA SER A 845 12.63 -0.72 -76.15
C SER A 845 11.12 -0.39 -76.22
N GLY A 846 10.58 0.62 -76.89
CA GLY A 846 11.11 1.66 -77.74
C GLY A 846 10.05 2.77 -77.93
N THR A 847 10.47 3.82 -78.63
CA THR A 847 9.84 5.09 -78.98
C THR A 847 8.42 5.06 -79.59
N THR A 848 7.54 5.99 -79.18
CA THR A 848 6.75 6.89 -80.06
C THR A 848 6.20 8.10 -79.28
N ARG A 849 6.01 9.20 -80.03
CA ARG A 849 5.74 10.59 -79.61
C ARG A 849 4.21 10.89 -79.53
N PRO A 850 3.76 12.13 -79.18
CA PRO A 850 2.74 12.38 -78.14
C PRO A 850 1.36 12.81 -78.69
N VAL A 851 0.28 12.63 -77.91
CA VAL A 851 -0.99 13.36 -78.10
C VAL A 851 -1.68 13.58 -76.74
N ALA A 852 -2.19 14.79 -76.54
CA ALA A 852 -2.97 15.26 -75.40
C ALA A 852 -4.44 14.82 -75.46
N THR A 853 -5.09 14.65 -74.30
CA THR A 853 -6.43 15.18 -73.93
C THR A 853 -6.93 14.61 -72.60
N ASP A 854 -7.38 15.52 -71.72
CA ASP A 854 -8.36 15.39 -70.61
C ASP A 854 -9.71 14.75 -71.07
N PRO A 855 -10.77 14.55 -70.23
CA PRO A 855 -10.89 14.28 -68.78
C PRO A 855 -11.94 13.16 -68.42
N GLY A 856 -12.04 12.78 -67.14
CA GLY A 856 -13.19 12.07 -66.51
C GLY A 856 -13.13 10.53 -66.55
N THR A 857 -13.47 9.74 -65.53
CA THR A 857 -14.42 9.89 -64.41
C THR A 857 -14.17 8.76 -63.37
N TYR A 858 -14.33 9.07 -62.07
CA TYR A 858 -14.89 8.28 -60.95
C TYR A 858 -14.70 6.74 -60.93
N LYS A 859 -14.24 6.07 -59.86
CA LYS A 859 -14.74 6.11 -58.46
C LYS A 859 -13.83 5.27 -57.52
N ALA A 860 -13.62 5.80 -56.30
CA ALA A 860 -13.58 5.14 -54.96
C ALA A 860 -12.53 4.02 -54.70
N THR A 861 -11.78 3.96 -53.59
CA THR A 861 -12.00 4.37 -52.19
C THR A 861 -10.66 4.45 -51.43
N GLU A 862 -10.56 5.46 -50.56
CA GLU A 862 -9.95 5.49 -49.21
C GLU A 862 -8.43 5.29 -49.01
N GLU A 863 -7.76 6.45 -49.06
CA GLU A 863 -6.66 6.96 -48.22
C GLU A 863 -6.96 6.94 -46.69
N PRO A 864 -6.05 7.39 -45.77
CA PRO A 864 -4.65 7.74 -45.97
C PRO A 864 -3.64 7.28 -44.88
N ASN A 865 -2.40 7.37 -45.31
CA ASN A 865 -1.14 7.52 -44.57
C ASN A 865 -1.05 8.93 -43.94
N ASN A 866 -0.40 9.13 -42.78
CA ASN A 866 0.48 10.30 -42.62
C ASN A 866 1.37 10.26 -41.37
N ASP A 867 2.67 10.18 -41.64
CA ASP A 867 3.71 10.87 -40.87
C ASP A 867 3.70 12.37 -41.21
N ASN A 868 3.81 13.25 -40.20
CA ASN A 868 4.90 14.22 -40.09
C ASN A 868 4.64 15.33 -39.04
N LEU A 869 5.79 15.89 -38.60
CA LEU A 869 6.06 17.24 -38.07
C LEU A 869 6.27 17.43 -36.55
N LYS A 870 7.57 17.60 -36.24
CA LYS A 870 8.18 18.67 -35.43
C LYS A 870 7.24 19.77 -34.89
N THR A 871 7.45 20.19 -33.65
CA THR A 871 7.71 21.61 -33.29
C THR A 871 8.30 21.75 -31.88
N THR A 872 9.15 22.76 -31.76
CA THR A 872 9.84 23.35 -30.61
C THR A 872 8.92 24.18 -29.71
N ASN A 873 9.08 24.16 -28.38
CA ASN A 873 9.59 25.31 -27.58
C ASN A 873 9.52 25.07 -26.05
N PRO A 874 10.43 25.72 -25.28
CA PRO A 874 10.44 25.75 -23.82
C PRO A 874 9.64 26.94 -23.28
N THR A 875 9.05 26.81 -22.09
CA THR A 875 8.69 27.97 -21.25
C THR A 875 8.82 27.58 -19.78
N GLY A 876 9.63 28.35 -19.05
CA GLY A 876 9.44 28.51 -17.62
C GLY A 876 8.44 29.65 -17.38
N GLU A 877 7.65 29.55 -16.32
CA GLU A 877 7.35 30.64 -15.37
C GLU A 877 6.38 30.15 -14.28
N ARG A 878 6.77 30.45 -13.04
CA ARG A 878 5.93 30.81 -11.87
C ARG A 878 4.55 30.15 -11.74
N ARG A 879 4.43 29.21 -10.79
CA ARG A 879 3.59 29.36 -9.59
C ARG A 879 3.82 28.23 -8.59
#